data_AF-A0A7C1QK39-F1
#
_entry.id   AF-A0A7C1QK39-F1
#
_cell.length_a   1.000
_cell.length_b   1.000
_cell.length_c   1.000
_cell.angle_alpha   90.00
_cell.angle_beta   90.00
_cell.angle_gamma   90.00
#
_symmetry.space_group_name_H-M   'P 1'
#
loop_
_entity.id
_entity.type
_entity.pdbx_description
1 polymer ?
#
loop_
_entity_poly.entity_id
_entity_poly.type
_entity_poly.pdbx_seq_one_letter_code
_entity_poly.pdbx_strand_id
1 'polypeptide(L)'
;MEQRNNSNSEWRAKWKDKEISAEEAINKIIPGNRVFIGTACSEPQALTSELIKQSNKLFDIEIIHYFTIGPEKYFREKAEDLFRHNAFFIGSTLRKEINSGQSDYTPIHVSEIPRLVKSGRKHIDVALIQVSPPDRFGFCSFGINVDITKPIAQSSYYTIAEINPQMPRTLGNSFIHMKEIDYFMFNDTPLIEFRFKGRDVGERIAKNVADIIPNKATIHIGNGNLPNLCLQYLNDKRDLGMHSHFITDNIIPLIENSVLTCRKKNFHPEKIITSFALGTKKLYNFIDNNPYIEFFPSDYVCSPGNIGMNKIMVSINQALEIDLTGQVNASKKKYNFYSGIGETVNFMRGAALSKGGKPIIVIPSISVDGKKSKIVPRLGEGAGVLLTRADVHYIVTEWGVAYLHGKSIRQRVLAMICIAHPSFRQSLLEEAKRLNYVYSDQILACDDDGNICLYPSEYETTFTTREKEKIKIRPVRTTDEPLLKELYYSLNERDRYLRFFEVKKEFTHSKTQNEVNIDYKNIFSIGAFIRDIENEEMIGNATYYLNPSINMAEYSFIVREDYRGKGLGSFLYQHIIIIAKEKGVRGFYGNIHIQNKSTVQIIRKGIIQQGGYIKITPPDAGEKELFYEVFFDKNNSIED
;
A
#
# COMPACT_ATOMS: atom_id res chain seq x y z
N MET A 1 -25.47 -10.73 34.86
CA MET A 1 -26.76 -10.54 34.16
C MET A 1 -27.71 -9.67 34.97
N GLU A 2 -27.91 -9.91 36.27
CA GLU A 2 -28.82 -9.09 37.12
C GLU A 2 -28.51 -7.59 37.15
N GLN A 3 -27.24 -7.17 37.30
CA GLN A 3 -26.88 -5.74 37.27
C GLN A 3 -27.14 -5.06 35.91
N ARG A 4 -26.93 -5.77 34.78
CA ARG A 4 -27.26 -5.26 33.43
C ARG A 4 -28.77 -5.18 33.23
N ASN A 5 -29.52 -6.15 33.75
CA ASN A 5 -30.98 -6.17 33.65
C ASN A 5 -31.63 -5.06 34.50
N ASN A 6 -31.14 -4.81 35.72
CA ASN A 6 -31.60 -3.70 36.57
C ASN A 6 -31.21 -2.33 36.00
N SER A 7 -29.99 -2.18 35.45
CA SER A 7 -29.59 -0.93 34.81
C SER A 7 -30.44 -0.64 33.56
N ASN A 8 -30.80 -1.67 32.79
CA ASN A 8 -31.63 -1.51 31.60
C ASN A 8 -33.08 -1.13 31.91
N SER A 9 -33.65 -1.56 33.02
CA SER A 9 -35.02 -1.18 33.40
C SER A 9 -35.11 0.29 33.83
N GLU A 10 -34.10 0.82 34.54
CA GLU A 10 -34.10 2.20 35.04
C GLU A 10 -34.07 3.26 33.93
N TRP A 11 -33.14 3.15 32.96
CA TRP A 11 -33.06 4.16 31.90
C TRP A 11 -34.23 4.05 30.91
N ARG A 12 -34.74 2.83 30.65
CA ARG A 12 -35.93 2.64 29.80
C ARG A 12 -37.17 3.24 30.44
N ALA A 13 -37.35 3.09 31.74
CA ALA A 13 -38.44 3.74 32.46
C ALA A 13 -38.36 5.28 32.37
N LYS A 14 -37.15 5.85 32.46
CA LYS A 14 -36.92 7.30 32.35
C LYS A 14 -37.28 7.87 30.97
N TRP A 15 -37.09 7.11 29.90
CA TRP A 15 -37.34 7.54 28.52
C TRP A 15 -38.51 6.81 27.87
N LYS A 16 -39.45 6.31 28.68
CA LYS A 16 -40.52 5.42 28.22
C LYS A 16 -41.42 6.07 27.15
N ASP A 17 -41.55 7.39 27.18
CA ASP A 17 -42.29 8.22 26.23
C ASP A 17 -41.74 8.17 24.79
N LYS A 18 -40.45 7.82 24.64
CA LYS A 18 -39.77 7.70 23.34
C LYS A 18 -39.66 6.26 22.85
N GLU A 19 -39.97 5.28 23.70
CA GLU A 19 -39.86 3.87 23.35
C GLU A 19 -41.04 3.43 22.49
N ILE A 20 -40.74 2.96 21.27
CA ILE A 20 -41.75 2.49 20.30
C ILE A 20 -41.35 1.14 19.73
N SER A 21 -42.32 0.44 19.14
CA SER A 21 -42.07 -0.76 18.34
C SER A 21 -41.42 -0.42 16.99
N ALA A 22 -40.81 -1.41 16.32
CA ALA A 22 -40.29 -1.24 14.97
C ALA A 22 -41.42 -0.83 13.99
N GLU A 23 -42.63 -1.36 14.16
CA GLU A 23 -43.79 -1.00 13.31
C GLU A 23 -44.15 0.48 13.46
N GLU A 24 -44.26 0.96 14.71
CA GLU A 24 -44.53 2.37 14.99
C GLU A 24 -43.42 3.30 14.50
N ALA A 25 -42.16 2.84 14.54
CA ALA A 25 -41.02 3.57 14.01
C ALA A 25 -41.12 3.78 12.50
N ILE A 26 -41.43 2.72 11.75
CA ILE A 26 -41.57 2.80 10.29
C ILE A 26 -42.80 3.61 9.89
N ASN A 27 -43.87 3.60 10.70
CA ASN A 27 -45.04 4.47 10.48
C ASN A 27 -44.74 5.99 10.62
N LYS A 28 -43.55 6.38 11.10
CA LYS A 28 -43.10 7.79 11.09
C LYS A 28 -42.57 8.24 9.72
N ILE A 29 -42.24 7.29 8.85
CA ILE A 29 -41.77 7.56 7.49
C ILE A 29 -42.99 7.77 6.61
N ILE A 30 -43.00 8.88 5.87
CA ILE A 30 -44.07 9.21 4.92
C ILE A 30 -43.55 9.13 3.47
N PRO A 31 -44.44 8.92 2.48
CA PRO A 31 -44.06 8.94 1.07
C PRO A 31 -43.23 10.17 0.68
N GLY A 32 -42.21 9.98 -0.14
CA GLY A 32 -41.28 11.03 -0.57
C GLY A 32 -40.13 11.34 0.40
N ASN A 33 -40.07 10.71 1.58
CA ASN A 33 -38.96 10.92 2.52
C ASN A 33 -37.61 10.37 1.99
N ARG A 34 -36.54 11.03 2.43
CA ARG A 34 -35.17 10.52 2.39
C ARG A 34 -34.84 9.84 3.71
N VAL A 35 -34.60 8.54 3.64
CA VAL A 35 -34.32 7.70 4.80
C VAL A 35 -32.87 7.27 4.76
N PHE A 36 -32.09 7.61 5.78
CA PHE A 36 -30.74 7.08 5.96
C PHE A 36 -30.78 5.82 6.84
N ILE A 37 -30.00 4.81 6.45
CA ILE A 37 -29.81 3.58 7.23
C ILE A 37 -28.35 3.50 7.67
N GLY A 38 -28.13 3.21 8.95
CA GLY A 38 -26.81 3.03 9.57
C GLY A 38 -25.90 2.11 8.75
N THR A 39 -24.61 2.42 8.71
CA THR A 39 -23.69 1.87 7.70
C THR A 39 -23.01 0.58 8.17
N ALA A 40 -22.48 -0.19 7.21
CA ALA A 40 -21.64 -1.36 7.44
C ALA A 40 -22.27 -2.36 8.44
N CYS A 41 -21.53 -2.74 9.47
CA CYS A 41 -21.96 -3.72 10.47
C CYS A 41 -22.93 -3.16 11.51
N SER A 42 -23.20 -1.84 11.47
CA SER A 42 -24.08 -1.14 12.41
C SER A 42 -25.51 -0.95 11.90
N GLU A 43 -25.85 -1.54 10.75
CA GLU A 43 -27.20 -1.53 10.19
C GLU A 43 -28.23 -1.94 11.27
N PRO A 44 -29.25 -1.11 11.57
CA PRO A 44 -30.28 -1.42 12.57
C PRO A 44 -31.24 -2.48 12.01
N GLN A 45 -30.87 -3.75 12.19
CA GLN A 45 -31.50 -4.88 11.49
C GLN A 45 -33.01 -4.95 11.71
N ALA A 46 -33.51 -4.72 12.92
CA ALA A 46 -34.95 -4.83 13.19
C ALA A 46 -35.74 -3.71 12.48
N LEU A 47 -35.19 -2.50 12.46
CA LEU A 47 -35.78 -1.38 11.74
C LEU A 47 -35.73 -1.58 10.23
N THR A 48 -34.59 -2.08 9.69
CA THR A 48 -34.47 -2.38 8.26
C THR A 48 -35.44 -3.48 7.81
N SER A 49 -35.54 -4.58 8.56
CA SER A 49 -36.47 -5.66 8.22
C SER A 49 -37.93 -5.19 8.24
N GLU A 50 -38.31 -4.34 9.21
CA GLU A 50 -39.66 -3.79 9.27
C GLU A 50 -39.92 -2.77 8.13
N LEU A 51 -38.93 -1.95 7.76
CA LEU A 51 -39.02 -1.04 6.61
C LEU A 51 -39.34 -1.81 5.32
N ILE A 52 -38.62 -2.91 5.09
CA ILE A 52 -38.85 -3.79 3.92
C ILE A 52 -40.23 -4.45 3.99
N LYS A 53 -40.65 -4.92 5.17
CA LYS A 53 -41.97 -5.54 5.36
C LYS A 53 -43.12 -4.58 5.04
N GLN A 54 -42.95 -3.28 5.34
CA GLN A 54 -43.97 -2.26 5.09
C GLN A 54 -43.82 -1.51 3.76
N SER A 55 -42.92 -1.95 2.88
CA SER A 55 -42.57 -1.24 1.64
C SER A 55 -43.79 -0.83 0.81
N ASN A 56 -44.82 -1.67 0.74
CA ASN A 56 -46.06 -1.44 -0.04
C ASN A 56 -46.86 -0.18 0.36
N LYS A 57 -46.54 0.46 1.49
CA LYS A 57 -47.17 1.71 1.96
C LYS A 57 -46.26 2.93 1.80
N LEU A 58 -45.02 2.72 1.37
CA LEU A 58 -43.94 3.70 1.39
C LEU A 58 -43.50 4.00 -0.05
N PHE A 59 -44.21 4.94 -0.69
CA PHE A 59 -43.98 5.33 -2.08
C PHE A 59 -42.91 6.42 -2.20
N ASP A 60 -42.14 6.38 -3.29
CA ASP A 60 -41.15 7.41 -3.64
C ASP A 60 -40.12 7.70 -2.53
N ILE A 61 -39.78 6.69 -1.72
CA ILE A 61 -38.75 6.84 -0.69
C ILE A 61 -37.37 6.76 -1.32
N GLU A 62 -36.50 7.72 -1.02
CA GLU A 62 -35.09 7.63 -1.35
C GLU A 62 -34.33 7.06 -0.13
N ILE A 63 -33.73 5.88 -0.27
CA ILE A 63 -32.93 5.28 0.81
C ILE A 63 -31.45 5.62 0.58
N ILE A 64 -30.86 6.34 1.53
CA ILE A 64 -29.47 6.79 1.51
C ILE A 64 -28.57 5.77 2.20
N HIS A 65 -27.53 5.34 1.47
CA HIS A 65 -26.57 4.33 1.91
C HIS A 65 -25.13 4.84 1.84
N TYR A 66 -24.25 4.24 2.65
CA TYR A 66 -22.79 4.33 2.45
C TYR A 66 -22.19 2.95 2.20
N PHE A 67 -21.93 2.12 3.21
CA PHE A 67 -21.32 0.81 2.99
C PHE A 67 -22.28 -0.34 3.30
N THR A 68 -23.07 -0.77 2.33
CA THR A 68 -24.11 -1.82 2.54
C THR A 68 -23.51 -3.23 2.56
N ILE A 69 -23.51 -3.87 3.72
CA ILE A 69 -23.08 -5.27 3.91
C ILE A 69 -24.09 -6.12 4.67
N GLY A 70 -25.23 -5.54 5.08
CA GLY A 70 -26.29 -6.26 5.77
C GLY A 70 -26.88 -7.41 4.93
N PRO A 71 -27.50 -8.39 5.61
CA PRO A 71 -28.04 -9.59 4.97
C PRO A 71 -29.33 -9.32 4.19
N GLU A 72 -30.01 -8.21 4.49
CA GLU A 72 -31.32 -7.90 3.95
C GLU A 72 -31.27 -7.55 2.47
N LYS A 73 -32.26 -8.07 1.74
CA LYS A 73 -32.43 -7.80 0.30
C LYS A 73 -33.59 -6.84 0.12
N TYR A 74 -33.26 -5.62 -0.29
CA TYR A 74 -34.23 -4.58 -0.59
C TYR A 74 -35.04 -4.86 -1.88
N PHE A 75 -34.49 -5.67 -2.78
CA PHE A 75 -35.09 -5.98 -4.08
C PHE A 75 -35.80 -7.35 -4.05
N ARG A 76 -37.13 -7.33 -4.15
CA ARG A 76 -38.05 -8.46 -4.42
C ARG A 76 -39.02 -8.01 -5.52
N GLU A 77 -39.64 -8.94 -6.28
CA GLU A 77 -40.45 -8.67 -7.49
C GLU A 77 -41.50 -7.51 -7.43
N LYS A 78 -41.92 -7.05 -6.24
CA LYS A 78 -42.84 -5.90 -6.05
C LYS A 78 -42.24 -4.70 -5.29
N ALA A 79 -41.09 -4.85 -4.63
CA ALA A 79 -40.43 -3.78 -3.87
C ALA A 79 -39.53 -2.89 -4.75
N GLU A 80 -39.21 -3.36 -5.97
CA GLU A 80 -38.31 -2.71 -6.93
C GLU A 80 -38.78 -1.30 -7.34
N ASP A 81 -40.10 -1.02 -7.31
CA ASP A 81 -40.69 0.26 -7.72
C ASP A 81 -40.92 1.26 -6.57
N LEU A 82 -40.67 0.87 -5.32
CA LEU A 82 -41.11 1.64 -4.14
C LEU A 82 -39.97 2.45 -3.49
N PHE A 83 -38.75 1.91 -3.55
CA PHE A 83 -37.56 2.55 -2.98
C PHE A 83 -36.55 2.90 -4.06
N ARG A 84 -36.13 4.16 -4.11
CA ARG A 84 -34.95 4.57 -4.87
C ARG A 84 -33.73 4.55 -3.97
N HIS A 85 -32.89 3.54 -4.13
CA HIS A 85 -31.63 3.44 -3.37
C HIS A 85 -30.59 4.39 -3.96
N ASN A 86 -29.91 5.15 -3.09
CA ASN A 86 -28.80 6.01 -3.47
C ASN A 86 -27.62 5.81 -2.53
N ALA A 87 -26.52 5.31 -3.08
CA ALA A 87 -25.35 4.97 -2.29
C ALA A 87 -24.20 5.97 -2.51
N PHE A 88 -23.62 6.49 -1.43
CA PHE A 88 -22.38 7.28 -1.47
C PHE A 88 -21.12 6.40 -1.62
N PHE A 89 -21.25 5.11 -1.30
CA PHE A 89 -20.25 4.08 -1.57
C PHE A 89 -20.96 2.78 -1.95
N ILE A 90 -20.35 1.92 -2.76
CA ILE A 90 -21.06 0.74 -3.28
C ILE A 90 -20.62 -0.51 -2.51
N GLY A 91 -21.53 -1.03 -1.70
CA GLY A 91 -21.39 -2.33 -1.03
C GLY A 91 -21.78 -3.50 -1.94
N SER A 92 -21.63 -4.74 -1.45
CA SER A 92 -22.00 -5.93 -2.23
C SER A 92 -23.49 -6.03 -2.51
N THR A 93 -24.33 -5.50 -1.61
CA THR A 93 -25.78 -5.65 -1.63
C THR A 93 -26.46 -4.86 -2.76
N LEU A 94 -25.95 -3.67 -3.12
CA LEU A 94 -26.55 -2.79 -4.13
C LEU A 94 -25.81 -2.80 -5.48
N ARG A 95 -24.70 -3.54 -5.59
CA ARG A 95 -23.82 -3.45 -6.76
C ARG A 95 -24.53 -3.86 -8.04
N LYS A 96 -25.36 -4.91 -8.00
CA LYS A 96 -26.03 -5.41 -9.20
C LYS A 96 -27.04 -4.37 -9.70
N GLU A 97 -27.78 -3.78 -8.78
CA GLU A 97 -28.91 -2.88 -9.02
C GLU A 97 -28.46 -1.51 -9.49
N ILE A 98 -27.33 -1.00 -8.98
CA ILE A 98 -26.68 0.19 -9.53
C ILE A 98 -26.28 -0.02 -11.00
N ASN A 99 -25.76 -1.20 -11.33
CA ASN A 99 -25.31 -1.48 -12.70
C ASN A 99 -26.45 -1.83 -13.67
N SER A 100 -27.64 -2.16 -13.16
CA SER A 100 -28.86 -2.31 -13.98
C SER A 100 -29.71 -1.04 -14.07
N GLY A 101 -29.30 0.06 -13.42
CA GLY A 101 -30.04 1.33 -13.40
C GLY A 101 -31.19 1.40 -12.39
N GLN A 102 -31.37 0.35 -11.57
CA GLN A 102 -32.41 0.29 -10.53
C GLN A 102 -32.02 1.08 -9.27
N SER A 103 -30.77 1.50 -9.14
CA SER A 103 -30.28 2.29 -8.00
C SER A 103 -29.26 3.32 -8.45
N ASP A 104 -29.09 4.35 -7.63
CA ASP A 104 -28.18 5.46 -7.86
C ASP A 104 -26.87 5.30 -7.09
N TYR A 105 -25.81 5.86 -7.67
CA TYR A 105 -24.52 6.05 -7.02
C TYR A 105 -24.15 7.54 -7.06
N THR A 106 -23.98 8.14 -5.89
CA THR A 106 -23.55 9.55 -5.77
C THR A 106 -22.05 9.61 -5.47
N PRO A 107 -21.21 10.03 -6.42
CA PRO A 107 -19.76 10.14 -6.20
C PRO A 107 -19.44 11.35 -5.32
N ILE A 108 -18.86 11.10 -4.14
CA ILE A 108 -18.39 12.13 -3.21
C ILE A 108 -17.27 11.57 -2.31
N HIS A 109 -16.36 12.42 -1.87
CA HIS A 109 -15.38 12.05 -0.85
C HIS A 109 -16.05 11.87 0.51
N VAL A 110 -15.68 10.81 1.26
CA VAL A 110 -16.33 10.51 2.55
C VAL A 110 -16.18 11.64 3.57
N SER A 111 -15.10 12.43 3.48
CA SER A 111 -14.87 13.61 4.32
C SER A 111 -15.81 14.79 4.03
N GLU A 112 -16.45 14.82 2.86
CA GLU A 112 -17.35 15.90 2.45
C GLU A 112 -18.82 15.60 2.76
N ILE A 113 -19.19 14.33 2.92
CA ILE A 113 -20.57 13.90 3.21
C ILE A 113 -21.13 14.59 4.46
N PRO A 114 -20.42 14.67 5.62
CA PRO A 114 -20.95 15.36 6.79
C PRO A 114 -21.28 16.83 6.51
N ARG A 115 -20.46 17.54 5.74
CA ARG A 115 -20.71 18.95 5.39
C ARG A 115 -21.89 19.08 4.42
N LEU A 116 -22.04 18.15 3.48
CA LEU A 116 -23.17 18.11 2.55
C LEU A 116 -24.51 18.06 3.31
N VAL A 117 -24.59 17.21 4.33
CA VAL A 117 -25.82 17.02 5.12
C VAL A 117 -26.02 18.15 6.12
N LYS A 118 -24.98 18.55 6.89
CA LYS A 118 -25.06 19.68 7.85
C LYS A 118 -25.46 21.00 7.20
N SER A 119 -25.13 21.21 5.92
CA SER A 119 -25.51 22.41 5.17
C SER A 119 -26.94 22.38 4.60
N GLY A 120 -27.65 21.27 4.76
CA GLY A 120 -28.99 21.06 4.18
C GLY A 120 -29.01 20.77 2.67
N ARG A 121 -27.85 20.81 1.99
CA ARG A 121 -27.74 20.52 0.55
C ARG A 121 -28.19 19.09 0.20
N LYS A 122 -28.01 18.16 1.13
CA LYS A 122 -28.66 16.85 1.11
C LYS A 122 -29.42 16.69 2.42
N HIS A 123 -30.65 17.15 2.45
CA HIS A 123 -31.57 16.95 3.57
C HIS A 123 -31.88 15.46 3.75
N ILE A 124 -32.04 15.02 5.00
CA ILE A 124 -32.43 13.67 5.38
C ILE A 124 -33.62 13.80 6.33
N ASP A 125 -34.73 13.14 5.99
CA ASP A 125 -35.96 13.24 6.79
C ASP A 125 -35.87 12.29 8.00
N VAL A 126 -35.43 11.06 7.79
CA VAL A 126 -35.35 10.05 8.86
C VAL A 126 -33.99 9.36 8.85
N ALA A 127 -33.31 9.33 9.99
CA ALA A 127 -32.13 8.49 10.21
C ALA A 127 -32.50 7.29 11.09
N LEU A 128 -32.32 6.09 10.55
CA LEU A 128 -32.40 4.83 11.28
C LEU A 128 -30.97 4.44 11.69
N ILE A 129 -30.69 4.45 12.99
CA ILE A 129 -29.36 4.18 13.53
C ILE A 129 -29.38 3.07 14.57
N GLN A 130 -28.22 2.49 14.87
CA GLN A 130 -28.06 1.55 15.98
C GLN A 130 -27.04 2.11 16.98
N VAL A 131 -27.35 2.03 18.28
CA VAL A 131 -26.52 2.62 19.35
C VAL A 131 -26.47 1.73 20.59
N SER A 132 -25.48 1.94 21.45
CA SER A 132 -25.42 1.31 22.78
C SER A 132 -26.54 1.84 23.68
N PRO A 133 -26.88 1.14 24.78
CA PRO A 133 -27.69 1.71 25.85
C PRO A 133 -27.06 3.01 26.38
N PRO A 134 -27.90 3.95 26.88
CA PRO A 134 -27.40 5.17 27.49
C PRO A 134 -26.67 4.86 28.80
N ASP A 135 -25.64 5.65 29.09
CA ASP A 135 -25.04 5.67 30.42
C ASP A 135 -25.93 6.42 31.43
N ARG A 136 -25.45 6.51 32.69
CA ARG A 136 -26.14 7.25 33.77
C ARG A 136 -26.42 8.72 33.45
N PHE A 137 -25.70 9.31 32.50
CA PHE A 137 -25.87 10.70 32.08
C PHE A 137 -26.79 10.84 30.86
N GLY A 138 -27.32 9.74 30.32
CA GLY A 138 -28.22 9.74 29.18
C GLY A 138 -27.50 9.70 27.82
N PHE A 139 -26.21 9.39 27.77
CA PHE A 139 -25.46 9.30 26.51
C PHE A 139 -25.37 7.87 26.00
N CYS A 140 -25.96 7.63 24.84
CA CYS A 140 -25.69 6.44 24.02
C CYS A 140 -24.36 6.62 23.25
N SER A 141 -23.80 5.52 22.75
CA SER A 141 -22.66 5.54 21.81
C SER A 141 -23.09 4.98 20.46
N PHE A 142 -22.65 5.59 19.37
CA PHE A 142 -22.74 5.03 18.01
C PHE A 142 -21.92 3.74 17.84
N GLY A 143 -21.08 3.42 18.83
CA GLY A 143 -20.35 2.16 18.92
C GLY A 143 -19.42 1.93 17.73
N ILE A 144 -19.63 0.84 17.01
CA ILE A 144 -18.71 0.43 15.93
C ILE A 144 -18.71 1.41 14.74
N ASN A 145 -19.63 2.38 14.66
CA ASN A 145 -19.80 3.17 13.45
C ASN A 145 -20.22 4.64 13.68
N VAL A 146 -19.23 5.54 13.76
CA VAL A 146 -19.45 6.98 13.91
C VAL A 146 -19.50 7.68 12.55
N ASP A 147 -18.51 7.40 11.70
CA ASP A 147 -18.37 7.77 10.28
C ASP A 147 -19.21 8.98 9.81
N ILE A 148 -20.11 8.79 8.86
CA ILE A 148 -21.14 9.74 8.43
C ILE A 148 -22.44 9.57 9.25
N THR A 149 -22.59 8.46 9.98
CA THR A 149 -23.81 8.09 10.72
C THR A 149 -24.15 9.16 11.75
N LYS A 150 -23.15 9.58 12.55
CA LYS A 150 -23.32 10.62 13.55
C LYS A 150 -23.78 11.96 12.96
N PRO A 151 -23.05 12.57 12.01
CA PRO A 151 -23.46 13.85 11.46
C PRO A 151 -24.79 13.77 10.70
N ILE A 152 -25.14 12.63 10.10
CA ILE A 152 -26.47 12.44 9.50
C ILE A 152 -27.56 12.42 10.57
N ALA A 153 -27.44 11.57 11.59
CA ALA A 153 -28.42 11.50 12.67
C ALA A 153 -28.67 12.88 13.30
N GLN A 154 -27.60 13.60 13.64
CA GLN A 154 -27.72 14.95 14.24
C GLN A 154 -28.31 16.02 13.32
N SER A 155 -28.41 15.76 12.00
CA SER A 155 -28.94 16.70 11.02
C SER A 155 -30.30 16.28 10.45
N SER A 156 -30.76 15.06 10.75
CA SER A 156 -32.03 14.54 10.27
C SER A 156 -33.22 15.15 11.01
N TYR A 157 -34.39 15.17 10.37
CA TYR A 157 -35.61 15.64 11.03
C TYR A 157 -36.06 14.67 12.14
N TYR A 158 -36.03 13.36 11.87
CA TYR A 158 -36.17 12.32 12.89
C TYR A 158 -34.92 11.46 12.99
N THR A 159 -34.46 11.22 14.22
CA THR A 159 -33.50 10.18 14.57
C THR A 159 -34.20 9.08 15.34
N ILE A 160 -34.28 7.89 14.72
CA ILE A 160 -34.86 6.70 15.32
C ILE A 160 -33.75 5.69 15.60
N ALA A 161 -33.59 5.31 16.86
CA ALA A 161 -32.48 4.47 17.30
C ALA A 161 -32.92 3.05 17.68
N GLU A 162 -32.26 2.05 17.11
CA GLU A 162 -32.22 0.70 17.66
C GLU A 162 -31.16 0.65 18.77
N ILE A 163 -31.61 0.60 20.03
CA ILE A 163 -30.73 0.49 21.19
C ILE A 163 -30.40 -0.98 21.42
N ASN A 164 -29.14 -1.33 21.19
CA ASN A 164 -28.64 -2.70 21.29
C ASN A 164 -27.56 -2.84 22.38
N PRO A 165 -27.78 -3.61 23.46
CA PRO A 165 -26.78 -3.84 24.52
C PRO A 165 -25.51 -4.57 24.05
N GLN A 166 -25.50 -5.14 22.85
CA GLN A 166 -24.29 -5.72 22.23
C GLN A 166 -23.47 -4.70 21.44
N MET A 167 -23.99 -3.48 21.21
CA MET A 167 -23.23 -2.38 20.61
C MET A 167 -22.19 -1.87 21.62
N PRO A 168 -20.88 -1.93 21.31
CA PRO A 168 -19.84 -1.48 22.23
C PRO A 168 -19.95 0.03 22.47
N ARG A 169 -19.59 0.47 23.67
CA ARG A 169 -19.48 1.89 24.00
C ARG A 169 -18.08 2.37 23.62
N THR A 170 -17.91 2.76 22.35
CA THR A 170 -16.65 3.36 21.88
C THR A 170 -16.50 4.79 22.38
N LEU A 171 -15.26 5.24 22.59
CA LEU A 171 -14.94 6.58 23.09
C LEU A 171 -14.62 7.56 21.94
N GLY A 172 -14.27 8.81 22.29
CA GLY A 172 -14.02 9.88 21.33
C GLY A 172 -15.26 10.73 21.09
N ASN A 173 -15.43 11.22 19.86
CA ASN A 173 -16.62 11.95 19.44
C ASN A 173 -17.74 10.99 18.97
N SER A 174 -18.04 9.99 19.78
CA SER A 174 -18.88 8.82 19.44
C SER A 174 -20.25 8.82 20.13
N PHE A 175 -20.56 9.83 20.96
CA PHE A 175 -21.78 9.84 21.76
C PHE A 175 -22.92 10.63 21.12
N ILE A 176 -24.16 10.26 21.47
CA ILE A 176 -25.42 10.97 21.21
C ILE A 176 -26.28 10.91 22.48
N HIS A 177 -26.87 12.02 22.90
CA HIS A 177 -27.73 12.04 24.09
C HIS A 177 -29.14 11.55 23.74
N MET A 178 -29.84 10.89 24.67
CA MET A 178 -31.26 10.49 24.52
C MET A 178 -32.23 11.65 24.22
N LYS A 179 -31.78 12.90 24.32
CA LYS A 179 -32.56 14.09 23.95
C LYS A 179 -32.51 14.38 22.45
N GLU A 180 -31.42 13.97 21.80
CA GLU A 180 -31.20 14.07 20.34
C GLU A 180 -31.78 12.85 19.59
N ILE A 181 -32.29 11.85 20.31
CA ILE A 181 -33.01 10.71 19.74
C ILE A 181 -34.51 10.98 19.88
N ASP A 182 -35.25 11.00 18.78
CA ASP A 182 -36.69 11.25 18.79
C ASP A 182 -37.45 10.03 19.30
N TYR A 183 -37.11 8.86 18.78
CA TYR A 183 -37.71 7.59 19.15
C TYR A 183 -36.66 6.49 19.24
N PHE A 184 -36.92 5.46 20.05
CA PHE A 184 -36.07 4.29 20.08
C PHE A 184 -36.84 2.99 20.24
N MET A 185 -36.20 1.90 19.85
CA MET A 185 -36.64 0.54 20.14
C MET A 185 -35.48 -0.25 20.75
N PHE A 186 -35.77 -1.17 21.67
CA PHE A 186 -34.74 -2.00 22.33
C PHE A 186 -34.57 -3.35 21.61
N ASN A 187 -33.36 -3.67 21.16
CA ASN A 187 -33.05 -4.92 20.45
C ASN A 187 -31.77 -5.58 20.97
N ASP A 188 -31.87 -6.70 21.69
CA ASP A 188 -30.68 -7.47 22.10
C ASP A 188 -30.37 -8.54 21.06
N THR A 189 -29.60 -8.17 20.05
CA THR A 189 -29.18 -9.08 18.97
C THR A 189 -27.68 -8.97 18.68
N PRO A 190 -27.05 -10.05 18.20
CA PRO A 190 -25.65 -9.97 17.76
C PRO A 190 -25.46 -8.96 16.63
N LEU A 191 -24.38 -8.17 16.73
CA LEU A 191 -23.94 -7.30 15.64
C LEU A 191 -23.49 -8.12 14.43
N ILE A 192 -23.62 -7.55 13.24
CA ILE A 192 -23.12 -8.15 12.01
C ILE A 192 -21.60 -8.25 12.07
N GLU A 193 -21.04 -9.41 11.74
CA GLU A 193 -19.60 -9.62 11.64
C GLU A 193 -19.11 -9.53 10.19
N PHE A 194 -17.91 -8.99 10.01
CA PHE A 194 -17.21 -8.98 8.72
C PHE A 194 -15.88 -9.73 8.83
N ARG A 195 -15.63 -10.63 7.86
CA ARG A 195 -14.41 -11.44 7.80
C ARG A 195 -13.66 -11.21 6.50
N PHE A 196 -12.45 -10.67 6.61
CA PHE A 196 -11.53 -10.54 5.48
C PHE A 196 -11.01 -11.91 5.05
N LYS A 197 -10.80 -12.09 3.74
CA LYS A 197 -10.27 -13.34 3.18
C LYS A 197 -8.77 -13.19 2.89
N GLY A 198 -7.97 -14.18 3.27
CA GLY A 198 -6.56 -14.30 2.88
C GLY A 198 -6.38 -14.66 1.40
N ARG A 199 -5.18 -14.43 0.86
CA ARG A 199 -4.72 -14.91 -0.47
C ARG A 199 -3.22 -15.17 -0.45
N ASP A 200 -2.78 -16.21 -1.14
CA ASP A 200 -1.37 -16.66 -1.18
C ASP A 200 -0.42 -15.58 -1.72
N VAL A 201 -0.74 -14.95 -2.86
CA VAL A 201 0.06 -13.85 -3.43
C VAL A 201 0.11 -12.62 -2.49
N GLY A 202 -0.84 -12.51 -1.57
CA GLY A 202 -0.92 -11.40 -0.63
C GLY A 202 0.27 -11.33 0.34
N GLU A 203 0.90 -12.46 0.65
CA GLU A 203 2.06 -12.51 1.55
C GLU A 203 3.25 -11.74 0.98
N ARG A 204 3.63 -11.98 -0.28
CA ARG A 204 4.76 -11.27 -0.92
C ARG A 204 4.50 -9.77 -1.00
N ILE A 205 3.27 -9.37 -1.35
CA ILE A 205 2.86 -7.96 -1.36
C ILE A 205 3.01 -7.36 0.04
N ALA A 206 2.52 -8.05 1.07
CA ALA A 206 2.58 -7.56 2.45
C ALA A 206 4.02 -7.43 2.96
N LYS A 207 4.93 -8.35 2.62
CA LYS A 207 6.37 -8.24 2.91
C LYS A 207 6.98 -7.02 2.23
N ASN A 208 6.74 -6.83 0.93
CA ASN A 208 7.23 -5.67 0.19
C ASN A 208 6.72 -4.34 0.78
N VAL A 209 5.47 -4.31 1.29
CA VAL A 209 4.91 -3.16 2.02
C VAL A 209 5.61 -2.97 3.37
N ALA A 210 5.81 -4.04 4.14
CA ALA A 210 6.46 -3.97 5.44
C ALA A 210 7.90 -3.42 5.35
N ASP A 211 8.64 -3.76 4.28
CA ASP A 211 10.02 -3.29 4.08
C ASP A 211 10.13 -1.78 3.91
N ILE A 212 9.11 -1.13 3.31
CA ILE A 212 9.10 0.32 3.11
C ILE A 212 8.48 1.09 4.28
N ILE A 213 7.90 0.41 5.27
CA ILE A 213 7.32 1.02 6.47
C ILE A 213 8.41 1.14 7.54
N PRO A 214 8.84 2.37 7.89
CA PRO A 214 9.80 2.55 8.97
C PRO A 214 9.13 2.36 10.34
N ASN A 215 9.94 2.12 11.37
CA ASN A 215 9.49 2.22 12.75
C ASN A 215 8.89 3.61 13.03
N LYS A 216 8.00 3.69 14.02
CA LYS A 216 7.34 4.94 14.44
C LYS A 216 6.39 5.56 13.41
N ALA A 217 6.08 4.85 12.32
CA ALA A 217 5.11 5.28 11.33
C ALA A 217 3.69 5.32 11.89
N THR A 218 2.86 6.24 11.37
CA THR A 218 1.41 6.24 11.62
C THR A 218 0.72 5.55 10.44
N ILE A 219 -0.01 4.47 10.68
CA ILE A 219 -0.56 3.61 9.62
C ILE A 219 -2.06 3.87 9.38
N HIS A 220 -2.45 3.80 8.11
CA HIS A 220 -3.81 3.69 7.61
C HIS A 220 -3.91 2.47 6.68
N ILE A 221 -5.01 1.74 6.81
CA ILE A 221 -5.41 0.72 5.84
C ILE A 221 -6.71 1.13 5.17
N GLY A 222 -6.70 1.18 3.84
CA GLY A 222 -7.90 1.41 3.04
C GLY A 222 -8.69 0.14 2.80
N ASN A 223 -9.84 0.30 2.14
CA ASN A 223 -10.71 -0.80 1.79
C ASN A 223 -10.02 -1.91 0.97
N GLY A 224 -10.25 -3.17 1.37
CA GLY A 224 -9.80 -4.36 0.63
C GLY A 224 -9.07 -5.40 1.48
N ASN A 225 -8.94 -6.62 0.94
CA ASN A 225 -8.27 -7.72 1.63
C ASN A 225 -6.75 -7.51 1.75
N LEU A 226 -6.10 -6.92 0.74
CA LEU A 226 -4.64 -6.77 0.76
C LEU A 226 -4.14 -5.73 1.77
N PRO A 227 -4.73 -4.51 1.87
CA PRO A 227 -4.35 -3.58 2.92
C PRO A 227 -4.52 -4.18 4.32
N ASN A 228 -5.64 -4.88 4.57
CA ASN A 228 -5.89 -5.54 5.84
C ASN A 228 -4.85 -6.65 6.14
N LEU A 229 -4.46 -7.43 5.14
CA LEU A 229 -3.42 -8.46 5.28
C LEU A 229 -2.05 -7.86 5.64
N CYS A 230 -1.72 -6.67 5.14
CA CYS A 230 -0.43 -6.03 5.41
C CYS A 230 -0.17 -5.83 6.92
N LEU A 231 -1.21 -5.63 7.73
CA LEU A 231 -1.07 -5.50 9.19
C LEU A 231 -0.42 -6.72 9.85
N GLN A 232 -0.64 -7.92 9.31
CA GLN A 232 -0.08 -9.17 9.87
C GLN A 232 1.44 -9.29 9.67
N TYR A 233 2.02 -8.47 8.79
CA TYR A 233 3.45 -8.48 8.44
C TYR A 233 4.23 -7.33 9.07
N LEU A 234 3.64 -6.65 10.07
CA LEU A 234 4.27 -5.53 10.76
C LEU A 234 4.85 -5.89 12.14
N ASN A 235 4.90 -7.18 12.52
CA ASN A 235 5.31 -7.62 13.86
C ASN A 235 6.78 -7.28 14.21
N ASP A 236 7.63 -7.09 13.20
CA ASP A 236 9.03 -6.67 13.36
C ASP A 236 9.17 -5.16 13.61
N LYS A 237 8.11 -4.37 13.38
CA LYS A 237 8.12 -2.91 13.58
C LYS A 237 8.01 -2.54 15.05
N ARG A 238 8.34 -1.28 15.35
CA ARG A 238 8.35 -0.72 16.71
C ARG A 238 7.66 0.63 16.76
N ASP A 239 6.85 0.81 17.80
CA ASP A 239 6.15 2.05 18.13
C ASP A 239 5.28 2.63 16.99
N LEU A 240 4.61 1.77 16.23
CA LEU A 240 3.65 2.22 15.22
C LEU A 240 2.51 3.01 15.89
N GLY A 241 1.97 3.99 15.17
CA GLY A 241 0.71 4.64 15.48
C GLY A 241 -0.37 4.31 14.45
N MET A 242 -1.63 4.60 14.73
CA MET A 242 -2.71 4.43 13.76
C MET A 242 -3.66 5.64 13.73
N HIS A 243 -3.97 6.07 12.51
CA HIS A 243 -4.99 7.07 12.18
C HIS A 243 -5.64 6.57 10.90
N SER A 244 -6.84 6.02 10.97
CA SER A 244 -7.40 5.24 9.86
C SER A 244 -8.90 5.46 9.72
N HIS A 245 -9.49 5.37 8.51
CA HIS A 245 -10.96 5.45 8.37
C HIS A 245 -11.65 4.35 9.18
N PHE A 246 -11.10 3.13 9.13
CA PHE A 246 -11.55 1.99 9.92
C PHE A 246 -10.40 1.18 10.52
N ILE A 247 -10.78 0.34 11.49
CA ILE A 247 -9.94 -0.67 12.14
C ILE A 247 -10.54 -2.07 11.98
N THR A 248 -9.71 -3.10 12.12
CA THR A 248 -10.08 -4.51 11.95
C THR A 248 -9.48 -5.37 13.06
N ASP A 249 -9.85 -6.66 13.13
CA ASP A 249 -9.31 -7.61 14.11
C ASP A 249 -7.77 -7.69 14.12
N ASN A 250 -7.12 -7.38 12.98
CA ASN A 250 -5.68 -7.46 12.82
C ASN A 250 -4.89 -6.41 13.63
N ILE A 251 -5.56 -5.42 14.23
CA ILE A 251 -4.88 -4.49 15.15
C ILE A 251 -4.59 -5.16 16.50
N ILE A 252 -5.37 -6.15 16.91
CA ILE A 252 -5.32 -6.71 18.28
C ILE A 252 -3.94 -7.32 18.56
N PRO A 253 -3.39 -8.22 17.70
CA PRO A 253 -2.07 -8.78 17.96
C PRO A 253 -0.96 -7.73 17.94
N LEU A 254 -1.09 -6.68 17.11
CA LEU A 254 -0.10 -5.60 17.07
C LEU A 254 -0.08 -4.79 18.36
N ILE A 255 -1.24 -4.60 19.00
CA ILE A 255 -1.34 -3.92 20.29
C ILE A 255 -0.80 -4.81 21.41
N GLU A 256 -1.26 -6.06 21.46
CA GLU A 256 -0.83 -7.06 22.46
C GLU A 256 0.68 -7.27 22.44
N ASN A 257 1.28 -7.28 21.24
CA ASN A 257 2.73 -7.41 21.05
C ASN A 257 3.52 -6.09 21.19
N SER A 258 2.89 -5.00 21.65
CA SER A 258 3.51 -3.68 21.80
C SER A 258 4.15 -3.11 20.52
N VAL A 259 3.65 -3.54 19.35
CA VAL A 259 4.07 -3.02 18.05
C VAL A 259 3.31 -1.73 17.73
N LEU A 260 1.99 -1.72 17.96
CA LEU A 260 1.10 -0.57 17.75
C LEU A 260 0.85 0.15 19.08
N THR A 261 1.68 1.15 19.39
CA THR A 261 1.71 1.86 20.69
C THR A 261 1.20 3.31 20.63
N CYS A 262 1.12 3.90 19.43
CA CYS A 262 0.72 5.29 19.20
C CYS A 262 1.55 6.36 19.94
N ARG A 263 2.56 5.99 20.73
CA ARG A 263 3.40 6.89 21.54
C ARG A 263 4.25 7.85 20.72
N LYS A 264 4.46 7.55 19.43
CA LYS A 264 5.27 8.37 18.52
C LYS A 264 4.44 9.19 17.55
N LYS A 265 3.11 9.09 17.60
CA LYS A 265 2.23 10.03 16.91
C LYS A 265 2.43 11.43 17.50
N ASN A 266 2.42 12.45 16.64
CA ASN A 266 2.44 13.85 17.05
C ASN A 266 1.05 14.49 17.05
N PHE A 267 0.07 13.84 16.41
CA PHE A 267 -1.32 14.23 16.38
C PHE A 267 -2.12 13.10 17.03
N HIS A 268 -2.83 13.38 18.13
CA HIS A 268 -3.39 12.36 19.02
C HIS A 268 -2.37 11.31 19.49
N PRO A 269 -1.35 11.72 20.28
CA PRO A 269 -0.40 10.78 20.86
C PRO A 269 -1.13 9.74 21.72
N GLU A 270 -0.63 8.51 21.72
CA GLU A 270 -1.14 7.41 22.56
C GLU A 270 -2.58 6.97 22.26
N LYS A 271 -3.17 7.44 21.15
CA LYS A 271 -4.52 7.06 20.71
C LYS A 271 -4.53 6.52 19.29
N ILE A 272 -5.29 5.45 19.07
CA ILE A 272 -5.77 5.08 17.75
C ILE A 272 -6.96 5.97 17.42
N ILE A 273 -6.88 6.65 16.27
CA ILE A 273 -7.98 7.49 15.76
C ILE A 273 -8.64 6.76 14.60
N THR A 274 -9.95 6.53 14.72
CA THR A 274 -10.75 5.86 13.70
C THR A 274 -12.14 6.49 13.52
N SER A 275 -12.90 6.09 12.50
CA SER A 275 -14.30 6.50 12.35
C SER A 275 -15.30 5.35 12.41
N PHE A 276 -14.87 4.12 12.10
CA PHE A 276 -15.65 2.91 12.34
C PHE A 276 -14.77 1.67 12.53
N ALA A 277 -15.38 0.54 12.87
CA ALA A 277 -14.74 -0.75 13.06
C ALA A 277 -15.43 -1.81 12.20
N LEU A 278 -14.64 -2.66 11.55
CA LEU A 278 -15.12 -3.69 10.64
C LEU A 278 -14.43 -5.01 10.97
N GLY A 279 -15.15 -5.94 11.59
CA GLY A 279 -14.52 -7.15 12.10
C GLY A 279 -15.47 -8.14 12.74
N THR A 280 -14.94 -8.97 13.63
CA THR A 280 -15.71 -9.98 14.37
C THR A 280 -16.11 -9.49 15.76
N LYS A 281 -16.91 -10.28 16.48
CA LYS A 281 -17.20 -10.06 17.90
C LYS A 281 -15.93 -9.88 18.75
N LYS A 282 -14.79 -10.46 18.36
CA LYS A 282 -13.50 -10.25 19.05
C LYS A 282 -13.11 -8.77 19.04
N LEU A 283 -13.16 -8.12 17.88
CA LEU A 283 -12.87 -6.69 17.75
C LEU A 283 -13.88 -5.83 18.52
N TYR A 284 -15.17 -6.16 18.43
CA TYR A 284 -16.22 -5.38 19.09
C TYR A 284 -16.10 -5.41 20.62
N ASN A 285 -15.78 -6.57 21.19
CA ASN A 285 -15.47 -6.68 22.61
C ASN A 285 -14.18 -5.92 22.98
N PHE A 286 -13.16 -5.94 22.12
CA PHE A 286 -11.87 -5.30 22.38
C PHE A 286 -11.95 -3.76 22.43
N ILE A 287 -12.86 -3.16 21.65
CA ILE A 287 -13.00 -1.70 21.58
C ILE A 287 -13.98 -1.13 22.62
N ASP A 288 -14.80 -1.98 23.26
CA ASP A 288 -15.80 -1.54 24.25
C ASP A 288 -15.12 -0.86 25.45
N ASN A 289 -15.46 0.42 25.68
CA ASN A 289 -14.87 1.29 26.71
C ASN A 289 -13.33 1.32 26.73
N ASN A 290 -12.68 1.06 25.59
CA ASN A 290 -11.23 1.03 25.53
C ASN A 290 -10.65 2.46 25.36
N PRO A 291 -9.95 3.03 26.36
CA PRO A 291 -9.44 4.39 26.28
C PRO A 291 -8.34 4.58 25.23
N TYR A 292 -7.77 3.50 24.71
CA TYR A 292 -6.73 3.56 23.70
C TYR A 292 -7.26 3.87 22.29
N ILE A 293 -8.58 3.78 22.07
CA ILE A 293 -9.21 3.92 20.75
C ILE A 293 -10.31 4.96 20.81
N GLU A 294 -10.22 5.97 19.96
CA GLU A 294 -11.21 7.04 19.86
C GLU A 294 -11.80 7.12 18.45
N PHE A 295 -13.13 7.22 18.40
CA PHE A 295 -13.91 7.28 17.18
C PHE A 295 -14.36 8.71 16.91
N PHE A 296 -14.20 9.18 15.67
CA PHE A 296 -14.60 10.51 15.23
C PHE A 296 -15.34 10.45 13.89
N PRO A 297 -16.19 11.45 13.59
CA PRO A 297 -16.83 11.57 12.28
C PRO A 297 -15.85 11.60 11.10
N SER A 298 -16.32 11.20 9.92
CA SER A 298 -15.47 11.07 8.73
C SER A 298 -14.86 12.39 8.23
N ASP A 299 -15.52 13.53 8.44
CA ASP A 299 -15.01 14.86 8.13
C ASP A 299 -13.79 15.24 9.01
N TYR A 300 -13.61 14.59 10.15
CA TYR A 300 -12.43 14.73 10.98
C TYR A 300 -11.33 13.73 10.62
N VAL A 301 -11.67 12.44 10.58
CA VAL A 301 -10.69 11.36 10.39
C VAL A 301 -10.14 11.35 8.97
N CYS A 302 -11.01 11.57 7.98
CA CYS A 302 -10.66 11.53 6.56
C CYS A 302 -10.34 12.93 6.01
N SER A 303 -10.14 13.96 6.84
CA SER A 303 -9.67 15.27 6.38
C SER A 303 -8.20 15.18 5.95
N PRO A 304 -7.84 15.50 4.69
CA PRO A 304 -6.44 15.47 4.25
C PRO A 304 -5.52 16.34 5.11
N GLY A 305 -6.02 17.46 5.63
CA GLY A 305 -5.27 18.33 6.55
C GLY A 305 -4.94 17.62 7.86
N ASN A 306 -5.94 17.01 8.51
CA ASN A 306 -5.73 16.26 9.76
C ASN A 306 -4.84 15.02 9.55
N ILE A 307 -5.00 14.33 8.42
CA ILE A 307 -4.16 13.19 8.07
C ILE A 307 -2.70 13.66 7.92
N GLY A 308 -2.46 14.76 7.20
CA GLY A 308 -1.13 15.33 6.98
C GLY A 308 -0.44 15.85 8.25
N MET A 309 -1.19 16.13 9.32
CA MET A 309 -0.61 16.47 10.61
C MET A 309 0.11 15.28 11.27
N ASN A 310 -0.23 14.03 10.95
CA ASN A 310 0.49 12.86 11.47
C ASN A 310 1.87 12.75 10.81
N LYS A 311 2.95 12.59 11.57
CA LYS A 311 4.30 12.30 11.04
C LYS A 311 4.37 10.88 10.50
N ILE A 312 5.12 10.72 9.39
CA ILE A 312 5.36 9.43 8.75
C ILE A 312 4.02 8.69 8.52
N MET A 313 3.05 9.41 7.94
CA MET A 313 1.73 8.87 7.67
C MET A 313 1.83 7.90 6.48
N VAL A 314 1.69 6.60 6.74
CA VAL A 314 1.68 5.55 5.73
C VAL A 314 0.25 5.16 5.45
N SER A 315 -0.20 5.33 4.21
CA SER A 315 -1.55 4.97 3.79
C SER A 315 -1.50 3.87 2.75
N ILE A 316 -2.06 2.70 3.06
CA ILE A 316 -2.05 1.52 2.18
C ILE A 316 -3.46 1.32 1.59
N ASN A 317 -3.64 1.51 0.28
CA ASN A 317 -4.92 1.29 -0.41
C ASN A 317 -4.76 0.27 -1.54
N GLN A 318 -5.86 -0.33 -2.01
CA GLN A 318 -5.82 -1.35 -3.06
C GLN A 318 -6.38 -0.83 -4.38
N ALA A 319 -5.75 -1.21 -5.49
CA ALA A 319 -6.26 -0.97 -6.84
C ALA A 319 -6.92 -2.20 -7.47
N LEU A 320 -7.73 -1.96 -8.52
CA LEU A 320 -8.26 -2.99 -9.42
C LEU A 320 -7.37 -3.14 -10.66
N GLU A 321 -6.89 -2.02 -11.18
CA GLU A 321 -6.08 -1.89 -12.40
C GLU A 321 -5.24 -0.60 -12.32
N ILE A 322 -4.01 -0.63 -12.85
CA ILE A 322 -3.13 0.54 -12.91
C ILE A 322 -2.48 0.60 -14.29
N ASP A 323 -2.46 1.77 -14.92
CA ASP A 323 -1.78 1.92 -16.21
C ASP A 323 -0.26 2.18 -16.07
N LEU A 324 0.49 2.04 -17.16
CA LEU A 324 1.95 2.25 -17.19
C LEU A 324 2.38 3.67 -16.79
N THR A 325 1.48 4.64 -16.90
CA THR A 325 1.74 6.03 -16.50
C THR A 325 1.47 6.28 -15.01
N GLY A 326 0.85 5.31 -14.33
CA GLY A 326 0.50 5.33 -12.92
C GLY A 326 -0.91 5.83 -12.61
N GLN A 327 -1.85 5.89 -13.57
CA GLN A 327 -3.26 6.15 -13.22
C GLN A 327 -3.88 4.94 -12.55
N VAL A 328 -4.64 5.16 -11.47
CA VAL A 328 -5.21 4.08 -10.67
C VAL A 328 -6.72 4.02 -10.83
N ASN A 329 -7.21 2.87 -11.26
CA ASN A 329 -8.62 2.50 -11.16
C ASN A 329 -8.83 1.57 -9.96
N ALA A 330 -9.69 1.99 -9.04
CA ALA A 330 -10.09 1.18 -7.88
C ALA A 330 -11.60 1.02 -7.73
N SER A 331 -12.41 1.71 -8.55
CA SER A 331 -13.87 1.81 -8.35
C SER A 331 -14.72 1.17 -9.44
N LYS A 332 -14.16 0.88 -10.63
CA LYS A 332 -14.91 0.29 -11.75
C LYS A 332 -14.25 -0.96 -12.34
N LYS A 333 -15.08 -1.87 -12.87
CA LYS A 333 -14.67 -3.00 -13.70
C LYS A 333 -15.30 -2.84 -15.07
N LYS A 334 -14.51 -2.40 -16.06
CA LYS A 334 -15.04 -1.90 -17.34
C LYS A 334 -16.06 -0.78 -17.08
N TYR A 335 -17.27 -0.90 -17.62
CA TYR A 335 -18.37 0.03 -17.43
C TYR A 335 -19.06 -0.09 -16.07
N ASN A 336 -18.89 -1.21 -15.36
CA ASN A 336 -19.63 -1.49 -14.13
C ASN A 336 -18.98 -0.85 -12.91
N PHE A 337 -19.76 -0.16 -12.09
CA PHE A 337 -19.35 0.31 -10.79
C PHE A 337 -19.17 -0.86 -9.82
N TYR A 338 -18.03 -0.88 -9.13
CA TYR A 338 -17.67 -1.94 -8.20
C TYR A 338 -17.69 -1.48 -6.74
N SER A 339 -17.16 -0.30 -6.48
CA SER A 339 -17.13 0.38 -5.18
C SER A 339 -17.37 1.88 -5.38
N GLY A 340 -17.21 2.69 -4.34
CA GLY A 340 -17.24 4.16 -4.45
C GLY A 340 -15.86 4.81 -4.41
N ILE A 341 -15.86 6.15 -4.33
CA ILE A 341 -14.65 6.96 -4.09
C ILE A 341 -14.11 6.74 -2.67
N GLY A 342 -14.99 6.82 -1.66
CA GLY A 342 -14.66 6.58 -0.26
C GLY A 342 -13.56 7.49 0.28
N GLU A 343 -12.67 6.91 1.09
CA GLU A 343 -11.57 7.55 1.80
C GLU A 343 -10.24 7.59 1.03
N THR A 344 -10.11 6.78 -0.03
CA THR A 344 -8.81 6.50 -0.67
C THR A 344 -8.09 7.79 -1.08
N VAL A 345 -8.76 8.69 -1.81
CA VAL A 345 -8.15 9.95 -2.26
C VAL A 345 -7.76 10.84 -1.08
N ASN A 346 -8.58 10.87 -0.03
CA ASN A 346 -8.30 11.68 1.15
C ASN A 346 -7.02 11.23 1.87
N PHE A 347 -6.87 9.92 2.09
CA PHE A 347 -5.70 9.36 2.76
C PHE A 347 -4.45 9.37 1.88
N MET A 348 -4.57 9.18 0.57
CA MET A 348 -3.44 9.26 -0.33
C MET A 348 -2.86 10.68 -0.36
N ARG A 349 -3.71 11.71 -0.48
CA ARG A 349 -3.28 13.12 -0.42
C ARG A 349 -2.81 13.52 0.98
N GLY A 350 -3.52 13.11 2.02
CA GLY A 350 -3.10 13.38 3.40
C GLY A 350 -1.75 12.76 3.75
N ALA A 351 -1.47 11.54 3.29
CA ALA A 351 -0.17 10.91 3.45
C ALA A 351 0.93 11.65 2.66
N ALA A 352 0.62 12.18 1.47
CA ALA A 352 1.57 12.99 0.71
C ALA A 352 1.89 14.34 1.39
N LEU A 353 0.93 14.93 2.13
CA LEU A 353 1.13 16.14 2.93
C LEU A 353 1.94 15.90 4.21
N SER A 354 2.00 14.65 4.68
CA SER A 354 2.72 14.28 5.90
C SER A 354 4.24 14.33 5.69
N LYS A 355 4.96 14.88 6.68
CA LYS A 355 6.43 14.83 6.70
C LYS A 355 6.90 13.36 6.79
N GLY A 356 7.52 12.88 5.72
CA GLY A 356 7.97 11.49 5.57
C GLY A 356 6.84 10.49 5.34
N GLY A 357 5.66 10.96 4.92
CA GLY A 357 4.52 10.12 4.64
C GLY A 357 4.64 9.34 3.33
N LYS A 358 3.97 8.18 3.28
CA LYS A 358 4.07 7.22 2.16
C LYS A 358 2.68 6.82 1.69
N PRO A 359 2.19 7.38 0.57
CA PRO A 359 0.97 6.94 -0.11
C PRO A 359 1.27 5.67 -0.92
N ILE A 360 0.71 4.53 -0.49
CA ILE A 360 0.98 3.21 -1.06
C ILE A 360 -0.28 2.64 -1.69
N ILE A 361 -0.16 2.20 -2.95
CA ILE A 361 -1.15 1.39 -3.64
C ILE A 361 -0.62 -0.03 -3.81
N VAL A 362 -1.40 -1.00 -3.33
CA VAL A 362 -1.12 -2.43 -3.50
C VAL A 362 -2.01 -3.05 -4.57
N ILE A 363 -1.44 -3.94 -5.38
CA ILE A 363 -2.18 -4.67 -6.40
C ILE A 363 -1.48 -6.01 -6.72
N PRO A 364 -2.20 -7.14 -6.87
CA PRO A 364 -1.62 -8.31 -7.50
C PRO A 364 -1.26 -7.99 -8.94
N SER A 365 -0.14 -8.50 -9.45
CA SER A 365 0.26 -8.20 -10.83
C SER A 365 -0.66 -8.80 -11.90
N ILE A 366 -1.41 -9.86 -11.55
CA ILE A 366 -2.35 -10.57 -12.44
C ILE A 366 -3.76 -10.75 -11.84
N SER A 367 -4.72 -11.09 -12.70
CA SER A 367 -6.07 -11.52 -12.33
C SER A 367 -6.07 -12.86 -11.60
N VAL A 368 -7.18 -13.17 -10.91
CA VAL A 368 -7.32 -14.40 -10.11
C VAL A 368 -7.22 -15.67 -10.95
N ASP A 369 -7.66 -15.62 -12.22
CA ASP A 369 -7.52 -16.72 -13.19
C ASP A 369 -6.12 -16.82 -13.82
N GLY A 370 -5.20 -15.91 -13.47
CA GLY A 370 -3.85 -15.84 -14.01
C GLY A 370 -3.74 -15.36 -15.46
N LYS A 371 -4.86 -15.04 -16.12
CA LYS A 371 -4.89 -14.80 -17.58
C LYS A 371 -4.62 -13.37 -18.01
N LYS A 372 -4.73 -12.39 -17.09
CA LYS A 372 -4.64 -10.97 -17.43
C LYS A 372 -3.71 -10.24 -16.48
N SER A 373 -2.86 -9.38 -17.04
CA SER A 373 -2.13 -8.39 -16.25
C SER A 373 -3.09 -7.35 -15.66
N LYS A 374 -2.79 -6.90 -14.44
CA LYS A 374 -3.45 -5.75 -13.80
C LYS A 374 -2.63 -4.47 -13.89
N ILE A 375 -1.37 -4.58 -14.30
CA ILE A 375 -0.59 -3.47 -14.84
C ILE A 375 -0.85 -3.46 -16.33
N VAL A 376 -1.52 -2.42 -16.82
CA VAL A 376 -1.99 -2.33 -18.20
C VAL A 376 -1.34 -1.18 -18.95
N PRO A 377 -1.27 -1.20 -20.28
CA PRO A 377 -0.69 -0.08 -21.03
C PRO A 377 -1.48 1.23 -20.87
N ARG A 378 -2.80 1.10 -20.84
CA ARG A 378 -3.79 2.17 -20.65
C ARG A 378 -4.99 1.57 -19.93
N LEU A 379 -5.62 2.36 -19.06
CA LEU A 379 -6.88 1.93 -18.44
C LEU A 379 -7.94 1.66 -19.51
N GLY A 380 -8.76 0.64 -19.28
CA GLY A 380 -9.82 0.27 -20.22
C GLY A 380 -10.88 1.35 -20.37
N GLU A 381 -11.61 1.32 -21.48
CA GLU A 381 -12.75 2.20 -21.71
C GLU A 381 -13.77 2.08 -20.55
N GLY A 382 -14.24 3.24 -20.09
CA GLY A 382 -15.18 3.33 -18.96
C GLY A 382 -14.56 3.15 -17.56
N ALA A 383 -13.24 2.95 -17.44
CA ALA A 383 -12.54 2.86 -16.15
C ALA A 383 -12.71 4.13 -15.31
N GLY A 384 -12.86 3.95 -13.99
CA GLY A 384 -12.99 5.04 -13.03
C GLY A 384 -11.63 5.43 -12.46
N VAL A 385 -11.03 6.49 -12.99
CA VAL A 385 -9.78 7.04 -12.45
C VAL A 385 -10.06 7.60 -11.05
N LEU A 386 -9.52 6.94 -10.03
CA LEU A 386 -9.66 7.40 -8.65
C LEU A 386 -8.45 8.22 -8.20
N LEU A 387 -7.25 7.83 -8.62
CA LEU A 387 -6.03 8.60 -8.42
C LEU A 387 -5.43 8.96 -9.76
N THR A 388 -5.14 10.25 -9.94
CA THR A 388 -4.47 10.74 -11.12
C THR A 388 -2.98 10.36 -11.07
N ARG A 389 -2.27 10.52 -12.19
CA ARG A 389 -0.82 10.31 -12.26
C ARG A 389 -0.06 11.13 -11.21
N ALA A 390 -0.55 12.33 -10.89
CA ALA A 390 0.09 13.24 -9.95
C ALA A 390 -0.07 12.80 -8.49
N ASP A 391 -1.14 12.08 -8.15
CA ASP A 391 -1.41 11.63 -6.77
C ASP A 391 -0.58 10.40 -6.36
N VAL A 392 0.03 9.68 -7.32
CA VAL A 392 0.64 8.37 -7.08
C VAL A 392 2.12 8.46 -6.71
N HIS A 393 2.46 7.89 -5.55
CA HIS A 393 3.82 7.76 -5.04
C HIS A 393 4.34 6.33 -5.16
N TYR A 394 3.74 5.38 -4.45
CA TYR A 394 4.19 3.99 -4.43
C TYR A 394 3.16 3.03 -5.02
N ILE A 395 3.62 2.14 -5.89
CA ILE A 395 2.88 0.95 -6.34
C ILE A 395 3.63 -0.29 -5.87
N VAL A 396 2.93 -1.25 -5.28
CA VAL A 396 3.50 -2.50 -4.77
C VAL A 396 2.75 -3.70 -5.34
N THR A 397 3.50 -4.62 -5.93
CA THR A 397 3.02 -5.95 -6.33
C THR A 397 3.83 -7.02 -5.61
N GLU A 398 3.53 -8.30 -5.87
CA GLU A 398 4.35 -9.40 -5.41
C GLU A 398 5.77 -9.39 -6.02
N TRP A 399 6.00 -8.64 -7.10
CA TRP A 399 7.30 -8.55 -7.79
C TRP A 399 8.17 -7.38 -7.35
N GLY A 400 7.67 -6.51 -6.47
CA GLY A 400 8.46 -5.45 -5.86
C GLY A 400 7.71 -4.12 -5.71
N VAL A 401 8.49 -3.06 -5.54
CA VAL A 401 8.00 -1.70 -5.29
C VAL A 401 8.46 -0.75 -6.40
N ALA A 402 7.51 -0.01 -6.98
CA ALA A 402 7.77 1.10 -7.87
C ALA A 402 7.42 2.43 -7.18
N TYR A 403 8.42 3.30 -7.01
CA TYR A 403 8.20 4.70 -6.66
C TYR A 403 8.06 5.53 -7.94
N LEU A 404 7.03 6.38 -8.04
CA LEU A 404 6.62 7.12 -9.25
C LEU A 404 6.56 8.65 -9.09
N HIS A 405 6.54 9.17 -7.85
CA HIS A 405 6.48 10.61 -7.62
C HIS A 405 7.77 11.29 -8.11
N GLY A 406 7.63 12.43 -8.80
CA GLY A 406 8.76 13.13 -9.46
C GLY A 406 9.33 12.46 -10.72
N LYS A 407 8.91 11.24 -11.08
CA LYS A 407 9.42 10.53 -12.26
C LYS A 407 8.71 10.93 -13.55
N SER A 408 9.49 11.02 -14.64
CA SER A 408 8.97 11.16 -16.01
C SER A 408 8.16 9.94 -16.44
N ILE A 409 7.33 10.08 -17.49
CA ILE A 409 6.53 8.96 -18.03
C ILE A 409 7.41 7.76 -18.38
N ARG A 410 8.56 7.97 -19.04
CA ARG A 410 9.51 6.91 -19.37
C ARG A 410 9.98 6.15 -18.13
N GLN A 411 10.41 6.88 -17.09
CA GLN A 411 10.88 6.26 -15.84
C GLN A 411 9.75 5.52 -15.11
N ARG A 412 8.52 6.06 -15.13
CA ARG A 412 7.33 5.40 -14.56
C ARG A 412 7.03 4.10 -15.27
N VAL A 413 6.99 4.12 -16.59
CA VAL A 413 6.69 2.95 -17.43
C VAL A 413 7.67 1.83 -17.13
N LEU A 414 8.98 2.12 -17.12
CA LEU A 414 9.99 1.12 -16.79
C LEU A 414 9.81 0.57 -15.36
N ALA A 415 9.56 1.45 -14.38
CA ALA A 415 9.33 1.01 -13.01
C ALA A 415 8.08 0.12 -12.87
N MET A 416 6.99 0.46 -13.58
CA MET A 416 5.75 -0.32 -13.60
C MET A 416 5.93 -1.69 -14.28
N ILE A 417 6.66 -1.73 -15.40
CA ILE A 417 6.98 -3.00 -16.09
C ILE A 417 7.82 -3.91 -15.18
N CYS A 418 8.82 -3.37 -14.47
CA CYS A 418 9.66 -4.14 -13.56
C CYS A 418 8.89 -4.80 -12.41
N ILE A 419 7.74 -4.24 -11.99
CA ILE A 419 6.88 -4.83 -10.96
C ILE A 419 5.66 -5.56 -11.55
N ALA A 420 5.55 -5.68 -12.87
CA ALA A 420 4.56 -6.54 -13.52
C ALA A 420 5.00 -8.00 -13.51
N HIS A 421 4.03 -8.90 -13.73
CA HIS A 421 4.32 -10.32 -13.86
C HIS A 421 5.24 -10.57 -15.07
N PRO A 422 6.29 -11.41 -14.94
CA PRO A 422 7.28 -11.66 -15.97
C PRO A 422 6.68 -11.96 -17.34
N SER A 423 5.64 -12.80 -17.40
CA SER A 423 4.97 -13.19 -18.65
C SER A 423 4.31 -12.05 -19.43
N PHE A 424 4.11 -10.87 -18.82
CA PHE A 424 3.50 -9.71 -19.46
C PHE A 424 4.49 -8.55 -19.68
N ARG A 425 5.74 -8.63 -19.17
CA ARG A 425 6.66 -7.49 -19.25
C ARG A 425 7.03 -7.12 -20.68
N GLN A 426 7.29 -8.12 -21.52
CA GLN A 426 7.66 -7.88 -22.92
C GLN A 426 6.50 -7.23 -23.68
N SER A 427 5.27 -7.74 -23.57
CA SER A 427 4.13 -7.16 -24.26
C SER A 427 3.78 -5.75 -23.77
N LEU A 428 3.97 -5.46 -22.47
CA LEU A 428 3.85 -4.11 -21.93
C LEU A 428 4.92 -3.16 -22.48
N LEU A 429 6.16 -3.62 -22.63
CA LEU A 429 7.23 -2.83 -23.23
C LEU A 429 6.94 -2.51 -24.70
N GLU A 430 6.53 -3.50 -25.49
CA GLU A 430 6.21 -3.29 -26.91
C GLU A 430 5.07 -2.30 -27.11
N GLU A 431 4.03 -2.39 -26.28
CA GLU A 431 2.95 -1.40 -26.30
C GLU A 431 3.43 -0.01 -25.84
N ALA A 432 4.33 0.07 -24.85
CA ALA A 432 4.92 1.34 -24.43
C ALA A 432 5.76 2.00 -25.55
N LYS A 433 6.52 1.20 -26.33
CA LYS A 433 7.23 1.66 -27.52
C LYS A 433 6.26 2.19 -28.57
N ARG A 434 5.18 1.45 -28.85
CA ARG A 434 4.13 1.87 -29.80
C ARG A 434 3.45 3.19 -29.39
N LEU A 435 3.34 3.44 -28.09
CA LEU A 435 2.79 4.67 -27.53
C LEU A 435 3.83 5.81 -27.38
N ASN A 436 5.10 5.58 -27.76
CA ASN A 436 6.21 6.52 -27.58
C ASN A 436 6.44 6.96 -26.13
N TYR A 437 6.15 6.07 -25.17
CA TYR A 437 6.41 6.34 -23.74
C TYR A 437 7.85 6.04 -23.34
N VAL A 438 8.52 5.18 -24.09
CA VAL A 438 9.93 4.78 -23.91
C VAL A 438 10.66 4.87 -25.24
N TYR A 439 11.98 4.71 -25.23
CA TYR A 439 12.76 4.67 -26.47
C TYR A 439 12.34 3.48 -27.33
N SER A 440 12.38 3.64 -28.65
CA SER A 440 12.08 2.56 -29.60
C SER A 440 13.03 1.38 -29.46
N ASP A 441 14.29 1.64 -29.06
CA ASP A 441 15.34 0.65 -28.79
C ASP A 441 15.41 0.21 -27.32
N GLN A 442 14.44 0.59 -26.48
CA GLN A 442 14.43 0.18 -25.06
C GLN A 442 14.34 -1.34 -24.93
N ILE A 443 15.23 -1.94 -24.14
CA ILE A 443 15.21 -3.38 -23.81
C ILE A 443 14.88 -3.65 -22.35
N LEU A 444 14.58 -4.91 -22.04
CA LEU A 444 14.50 -5.49 -20.70
C LEU A 444 15.65 -6.49 -20.52
N ALA A 445 15.95 -6.83 -19.27
CA ALA A 445 16.85 -7.93 -18.94
C ALA A 445 16.24 -9.27 -19.36
N CYS A 446 16.88 -9.96 -20.29
CA CYS A 446 16.51 -11.29 -20.76
C CYS A 446 17.71 -12.24 -20.71
N ASP A 447 17.45 -13.54 -20.59
CA ASP A 447 18.46 -14.60 -20.72
C ASP A 447 18.73 -14.94 -22.20
N ASP A 448 19.63 -15.90 -22.42
CA ASP A 448 20.04 -16.38 -23.75
C ASP A 448 18.85 -16.88 -24.59
N ASP A 449 17.79 -17.36 -23.93
CA ASP A 449 16.56 -17.87 -24.54
C ASP A 449 15.49 -16.78 -24.75
N GLY A 450 15.79 -15.53 -24.38
CA GLY A 450 14.87 -14.39 -24.49
C GLY A 450 13.82 -14.31 -23.37
N ASN A 451 13.94 -15.11 -22.31
CA ASN A 451 13.04 -15.05 -21.16
C ASN A 451 13.42 -13.89 -20.23
N ILE A 452 12.42 -13.23 -19.67
CA ILE A 452 12.61 -12.13 -18.72
C ILE A 452 13.36 -12.61 -17.47
N CYS A 453 14.51 -12.00 -17.19
CA CYS A 453 15.27 -12.29 -15.99
C CYS A 453 14.54 -11.78 -14.74
N LEU A 454 14.50 -12.62 -13.70
CA LEU A 454 13.96 -12.24 -12.41
C LEU A 454 15.04 -11.52 -11.59
N TYR A 455 14.60 -10.51 -10.84
CA TYR A 455 15.47 -9.77 -9.95
C TYR A 455 15.94 -10.66 -8.79
N PRO A 456 17.26 -10.89 -8.60
CA PRO A 456 17.73 -11.85 -7.61
C PRO A 456 17.90 -11.17 -6.24
N SER A 457 16.78 -10.98 -5.55
CA SER A 457 16.68 -10.25 -4.27
C SER A 457 17.51 -10.85 -3.13
N GLU A 458 17.88 -12.12 -3.21
CA GLU A 458 18.69 -12.84 -2.23
C GLU A 458 20.11 -12.25 -2.06
N TYR A 459 20.61 -11.49 -3.05
CA TYR A 459 21.91 -10.84 -3.00
C TYR A 459 21.86 -9.40 -2.47
N GLU A 460 20.69 -8.91 -2.05
CA GLU A 460 20.59 -7.62 -1.35
C GLU A 460 21.23 -7.70 0.05
N THR A 461 22.03 -6.70 0.40
CA THR A 461 22.65 -6.59 1.72
C THR A 461 22.89 -5.14 2.12
N THR A 462 23.39 -4.89 3.32
CA THR A 462 23.74 -3.56 3.81
C THR A 462 25.18 -3.52 4.27
N PHE A 463 25.96 -2.60 3.72
CA PHE A 463 27.28 -2.26 4.22
C PHE A 463 27.16 -1.12 5.24
N THR A 464 27.81 -1.25 6.40
CA THR A 464 27.86 -0.19 7.41
C THR A 464 29.29 0.34 7.50
N THR A 465 29.47 1.65 7.28
CA THR A 465 30.79 2.30 7.37
C THR A 465 31.26 2.36 8.83
N ARG A 466 32.54 2.68 9.04
CA ARG A 466 33.08 2.94 10.40
C ARG A 466 32.36 4.09 11.11
N GLU A 467 31.81 5.03 10.36
CA GLU A 467 31.02 6.17 10.83
C GLU A 467 29.54 5.81 11.07
N LYS A 468 29.18 4.53 11.00
CA LYS A 468 27.81 3.99 11.16
C LYS A 468 26.81 4.45 10.09
N GLU A 469 27.29 4.94 8.95
CA GLU A 469 26.47 5.19 7.77
C GLU A 469 26.09 3.85 7.13
N LYS A 470 24.81 3.65 6.81
CA LYS A 470 24.30 2.44 6.15
C LYS A 470 24.19 2.67 4.65
N ILE A 471 24.78 1.78 3.87
CA ILE A 471 24.78 1.79 2.41
C ILE A 471 24.11 0.50 1.93
N LYS A 472 23.04 0.62 1.15
CA LYS A 472 22.34 -0.54 0.58
C LYS A 472 23.16 -1.09 -0.59
N ILE A 473 23.40 -2.39 -0.61
CA ILE A 473 24.06 -3.08 -1.72
C ILE A 473 23.01 -3.98 -2.36
N ARG A 474 22.80 -3.84 -3.67
CA ARG A 474 21.79 -4.65 -4.37
C ARG A 474 22.16 -4.88 -5.84
N PRO A 475 21.70 -5.96 -6.48
CA PRO A 475 21.82 -6.13 -7.92
C PRO A 475 21.24 -4.92 -8.67
N VAL A 476 21.90 -4.57 -9.78
CA VAL A 476 21.46 -3.54 -10.72
C VAL A 476 20.25 -4.04 -11.48
N ARG A 477 19.29 -3.15 -11.77
CA ARG A 477 18.06 -3.44 -12.52
C ARG A 477 17.84 -2.42 -13.64
N THR A 478 16.96 -2.74 -14.60
CA THR A 478 16.61 -1.89 -15.75
C THR A 478 16.36 -0.41 -15.40
N THR A 479 15.76 -0.13 -14.24
CA THR A 479 15.44 1.25 -13.81
C THR A 479 16.63 2.06 -13.29
N ASP A 480 17.81 1.44 -13.13
CA ASP A 480 19.01 2.07 -12.60
C ASP A 480 19.85 2.77 -13.67
N GLU A 481 19.44 2.73 -14.96
CA GLU A 481 20.18 3.40 -16.05
C GLU A 481 20.54 4.86 -15.70
N PRO A 482 19.61 5.71 -15.19
CA PRO A 482 19.97 7.08 -14.82
C PRO A 482 20.98 7.16 -13.69
N LEU A 483 20.84 6.31 -12.66
CA LEU A 483 21.72 6.27 -11.49
C LEU A 483 23.15 5.86 -11.87
N LEU A 484 23.28 4.89 -12.78
CA LEU A 484 24.57 4.46 -13.30
C LEU A 484 25.27 5.58 -14.09
N LYS A 485 24.50 6.34 -14.89
CA LYS A 485 25.03 7.48 -15.64
C LYS A 485 25.47 8.61 -14.73
N GLU A 486 24.68 8.92 -13.71
CA GLU A 486 25.04 9.91 -12.68
C GLU A 486 26.34 9.52 -11.97
N LEU A 487 26.48 8.24 -11.60
CA LEU A 487 27.74 7.71 -11.05
C LEU A 487 28.89 7.94 -12.05
N TYR A 488 28.74 7.58 -13.31
CA TYR A 488 29.80 7.72 -14.31
C TYR A 488 30.21 9.16 -14.59
N TYR A 489 29.26 10.10 -14.66
CA TYR A 489 29.55 11.52 -14.83
C TYR A 489 30.10 12.19 -13.56
N SER A 490 29.91 11.59 -12.38
CA SER A 490 30.54 12.06 -11.14
C SER A 490 32.05 11.77 -11.05
N LEU A 491 32.59 10.95 -11.96
CA LEU A 491 34.01 10.57 -11.98
C LEU A 491 34.88 11.60 -12.69
N ASN A 492 36.06 11.88 -12.12
CA ASN A 492 37.09 12.65 -12.80
C ASN A 492 37.62 11.91 -14.05
N GLU A 493 38.33 12.63 -14.94
CA GLU A 493 38.84 12.04 -16.20
C GLU A 493 39.77 10.85 -15.98
N ARG A 494 40.61 10.91 -14.95
CA ARG A 494 41.53 9.82 -14.60
C ARG A 494 40.76 8.55 -14.24
N ASP A 495 39.73 8.66 -13.42
CA ASP A 495 38.92 7.53 -12.98
C ASP A 495 38.10 6.94 -14.14
N ARG A 496 37.60 7.79 -15.06
CA ARG A 496 36.96 7.31 -16.30
C ARG A 496 37.93 6.56 -17.19
N TYR A 497 39.14 7.08 -17.38
CA TYR A 497 40.18 6.40 -18.14
C TYR A 497 40.56 5.06 -17.51
N LEU A 498 40.74 5.01 -16.19
CA LEU A 498 41.05 3.76 -15.48
C LEU A 498 39.93 2.72 -15.54
N ARG A 499 38.68 3.14 -15.71
CA ARG A 499 37.51 2.25 -15.80
C ARG A 499 37.25 1.72 -17.20
N PHE A 500 37.36 2.57 -18.21
CA PHE A 500 36.95 2.27 -19.58
C PHE A 500 38.14 2.07 -20.51
N PHE A 501 39.37 2.30 -20.04
CA PHE A 501 40.61 2.31 -20.83
C PHE A 501 40.63 3.33 -21.97
N GLU A 502 39.63 4.22 -22.00
CA GLU A 502 39.49 5.34 -22.92
C GLU A 502 38.89 6.55 -22.19
N VAL A 503 39.10 7.76 -22.72
CA VAL A 503 38.44 8.97 -22.21
C VAL A 503 37.01 9.03 -22.75
N LYS A 504 36.16 8.16 -22.20
CA LYS A 504 34.75 8.09 -22.59
C LYS A 504 34.04 9.37 -22.16
N LYS A 505 33.61 10.17 -23.15
CA LYS A 505 32.96 11.48 -22.94
C LYS A 505 31.45 11.38 -22.81
N GLU A 506 30.85 10.33 -23.36
CA GLU A 506 29.40 10.16 -23.41
C GLU A 506 28.94 8.78 -22.93
N PHE A 507 27.86 8.80 -22.16
CA PHE A 507 27.10 7.62 -21.74
C PHE A 507 25.69 7.80 -22.33
N THR A 508 25.49 7.42 -23.58
CA THR A 508 24.18 7.51 -24.25
C THR A 508 23.28 6.36 -23.81
N HIS A 509 21.96 6.47 -24.03
CA HIS A 509 21.02 5.38 -23.71
C HIS A 509 21.41 4.05 -24.38
N SER A 510 21.67 4.09 -25.69
CA SER A 510 22.08 2.92 -26.48
C SER A 510 23.31 2.19 -25.94
N LYS A 511 24.21 2.90 -25.25
CA LYS A 511 25.40 2.32 -24.62
C LYS A 511 25.09 1.81 -23.22
N THR A 512 24.43 2.61 -22.38
CA THR A 512 24.25 2.30 -20.96
C THR A 512 23.15 1.29 -20.68
N GLN A 513 22.13 1.16 -21.55
CA GLN A 513 21.04 0.22 -21.29
C GLN A 513 21.50 -1.24 -21.20
N ASN A 514 22.57 -1.61 -21.91
CA ASN A 514 23.15 -2.96 -21.86
C ASN A 514 23.88 -3.24 -20.53
N GLU A 515 24.25 -2.21 -19.77
CA GLU A 515 24.92 -2.35 -18.47
C GLU A 515 23.93 -2.58 -17.31
N VAL A 516 22.65 -2.28 -17.53
CA VAL A 516 21.59 -2.43 -16.51
C VAL A 516 20.55 -3.50 -16.86
N ASN A 517 20.49 -3.93 -18.12
CA ASN A 517 19.66 -5.02 -18.60
C ASN A 517 20.53 -6.28 -18.76
N ILE A 518 20.88 -6.89 -17.62
CA ILE A 518 21.82 -8.00 -17.52
C ILE A 518 21.11 -9.31 -17.16
N ASP A 519 21.70 -10.44 -17.54
CA ASP A 519 21.11 -11.78 -17.39
C ASP A 519 21.29 -12.42 -15.99
N TYR A 520 22.08 -11.78 -15.10
CA TYR A 520 22.47 -12.29 -13.78
C TYR A 520 23.11 -13.69 -13.80
N LYS A 521 23.65 -14.10 -14.96
CA LYS A 521 24.31 -15.38 -15.21
C LYS A 521 25.70 -15.10 -15.78
N ASN A 522 25.76 -14.63 -17.02
CA ASN A 522 27.01 -14.27 -17.67
C ASN A 522 27.47 -12.88 -17.24
N ILE A 523 26.53 -11.96 -17.02
CA ILE A 523 26.82 -10.62 -16.53
C ILE A 523 26.10 -10.42 -15.20
N PHE A 524 26.86 -10.09 -14.16
CA PHE A 524 26.29 -9.76 -12.85
C PHE A 524 26.85 -8.44 -12.35
N SER A 525 25.96 -7.51 -12.03
CA SER A 525 26.31 -6.18 -11.53
C SER A 525 25.59 -5.88 -10.23
N ILE A 526 26.33 -5.36 -9.25
CA ILE A 526 25.80 -4.84 -7.98
C ILE A 526 26.11 -3.34 -7.88
N GLY A 527 25.15 -2.59 -7.35
CA GLY A 527 25.32 -1.19 -7.01
C GLY A 527 25.36 -0.97 -5.51
N ALA A 528 26.08 0.08 -5.10
CA ALA A 528 26.05 0.63 -3.75
C ALA A 528 25.22 1.90 -3.75
N PHE A 529 24.18 1.94 -2.91
CA PHE A 529 23.17 2.98 -2.89
C PHE A 529 23.03 3.62 -1.52
N ILE A 530 22.88 4.94 -1.52
CA ILE A 530 22.52 5.71 -0.33
C ILE A 530 21.11 6.28 -0.48
N ARG A 531 20.54 6.70 0.66
CA ARG A 531 19.18 7.22 0.79
C ARG A 531 18.10 6.16 0.48
N ASP A 532 16.85 6.52 0.71
CA ASP A 532 15.71 5.64 0.45
C ASP A 532 15.30 5.70 -1.03
N ILE A 533 14.45 4.76 -1.46
CA ILE A 533 13.93 4.62 -2.83
C ILE A 533 13.32 5.91 -3.44
N GLU A 534 12.97 6.90 -2.62
CA GLU A 534 12.47 8.20 -3.06
C GLU A 534 13.56 9.06 -3.71
N ASN A 535 14.81 8.93 -3.27
CA ASN A 535 15.95 9.76 -3.66
C ASN A 535 17.25 8.94 -3.71
N GLU A 536 17.15 7.69 -4.15
CA GLU A 536 18.26 6.73 -4.17
C GLU A 536 19.40 7.26 -5.05
N GLU A 537 20.64 7.23 -4.56
CA GLU A 537 21.83 7.61 -5.33
C GLU A 537 22.81 6.44 -5.39
N MET A 538 23.37 6.14 -6.57
CA MET A 538 24.41 5.14 -6.73
C MET A 538 25.79 5.77 -6.49
N ILE A 539 26.54 5.24 -5.52
CA ILE A 539 27.87 5.72 -5.11
C ILE A 539 29.00 4.73 -5.46
N GLY A 540 28.63 3.54 -5.93
CA GLY A 540 29.58 2.54 -6.38
C GLY A 540 28.90 1.48 -7.21
N ASN A 541 29.68 0.81 -8.06
CA ASN A 541 29.23 -0.26 -8.92
C ASN A 541 30.34 -1.31 -9.01
N ALA A 542 29.96 -2.59 -9.05
CA ALA A 542 30.86 -3.70 -9.29
C ALA A 542 30.18 -4.70 -10.22
N THR A 543 30.89 -5.13 -11.26
CA THR A 543 30.36 -6.00 -12.32
C THR A 543 31.38 -7.08 -12.67
N TYR A 544 30.91 -8.30 -12.86
CA TYR A 544 31.68 -9.34 -13.55
C TYR A 544 31.04 -9.71 -14.89
N TYR A 545 31.89 -10.09 -15.85
CA TYR A 545 31.54 -10.58 -17.19
C TYR A 545 32.18 -11.96 -17.37
N LEU A 546 31.38 -13.02 -17.29
CA LEU A 546 31.83 -14.39 -17.44
C LEU A 546 32.23 -14.67 -18.89
N ASN A 547 33.40 -15.28 -19.05
CA ASN A 547 33.80 -15.97 -20.27
C ASN A 547 33.53 -17.48 -20.09
N PRO A 548 32.46 -18.02 -20.72
CA PRO A 548 32.07 -19.41 -20.52
C PRO A 548 33.14 -20.42 -20.98
N SER A 549 33.99 -20.05 -21.94
CA SER A 549 35.00 -20.95 -22.51
C SER A 549 36.11 -21.32 -21.53
N ILE A 550 36.45 -20.41 -20.62
CA ILE A 550 37.50 -20.64 -19.59
C ILE A 550 36.93 -20.68 -18.17
N ASN A 551 35.61 -20.52 -18.03
CA ASN A 551 34.89 -20.42 -16.77
C ASN A 551 35.49 -19.38 -15.79
N MET A 552 36.03 -18.28 -16.31
CA MET A 552 36.53 -17.16 -15.53
C MET A 552 35.84 -15.88 -15.97
N ALA A 553 35.80 -14.86 -15.11
CA ALA A 553 35.12 -13.61 -15.42
C ALA A 553 36.04 -12.39 -15.35
N GLU A 554 35.85 -11.45 -16.26
CA GLU A 554 36.44 -10.12 -16.14
C GLU A 554 35.71 -9.33 -15.06
N TYR A 555 36.45 -8.64 -14.20
CA TYR A 555 35.89 -7.89 -13.09
C TYR A 555 36.18 -6.39 -13.23
N SER A 556 35.17 -5.57 -12.97
CA SER A 556 35.29 -4.12 -12.93
C SER A 556 34.53 -3.54 -11.74
N PHE A 557 35.04 -2.46 -11.17
CA PHE A 557 34.33 -1.71 -10.13
C PHE A 557 34.72 -0.25 -10.10
N ILE A 558 33.85 0.53 -9.47
CA ILE A 558 33.99 1.96 -9.28
C ILE A 558 33.44 2.33 -7.90
N VAL A 559 34.12 3.25 -7.23
CA VAL A 559 33.63 3.93 -6.02
C VAL A 559 33.82 5.43 -6.19
N ARG A 560 32.75 6.20 -5.94
CA ARG A 560 32.75 7.67 -5.95
C ARG A 560 33.78 8.20 -4.95
N GLU A 561 34.43 9.31 -5.30
CA GLU A 561 35.63 9.80 -4.60
C GLU A 561 35.42 10.02 -3.09
N ASP A 562 34.28 10.60 -2.72
CA ASP A 562 33.86 10.89 -1.34
C ASP A 562 33.58 9.65 -0.47
N TYR A 563 33.47 8.46 -1.09
CA TYR A 563 33.29 7.17 -0.40
C TYR A 563 34.53 6.28 -0.42
N ARG A 564 35.66 6.77 -0.95
CA ARG A 564 36.95 6.06 -0.91
C ARG A 564 37.51 6.05 0.51
N GLY A 565 38.34 5.05 0.81
CA GLY A 565 38.90 4.86 2.15
C GLY A 565 37.92 4.38 3.23
N LYS A 566 36.60 4.38 2.96
CA LYS A 566 35.56 3.91 3.89
C LYS A 566 35.38 2.38 3.90
N GLY A 567 36.13 1.63 3.09
CA GLY A 567 36.06 0.16 2.97
C GLY A 567 35.05 -0.36 1.94
N LEU A 568 34.26 0.51 1.30
CA LEU A 568 33.21 0.12 0.36
C LEU A 568 33.74 -0.68 -0.84
N GLY A 569 34.85 -0.27 -1.45
CA GLY A 569 35.43 -0.99 -2.59
C GLY A 569 35.86 -2.42 -2.25
N SER A 570 36.42 -2.63 -1.05
CA SER A 570 36.75 -3.97 -0.57
C SER A 570 35.51 -4.81 -0.30
N PHE A 571 34.46 -4.21 0.26
CA PHE A 571 33.19 -4.89 0.48
C PHE A 571 32.54 -5.33 -0.84
N LEU A 572 32.46 -4.43 -1.83
CA LEU A 572 31.91 -4.75 -3.15
C LEU A 572 32.66 -5.90 -3.82
N TYR A 573 33.99 -5.87 -3.75
CA TYR A 573 34.84 -6.95 -4.29
C TYR A 573 34.59 -8.29 -3.59
N GLN A 574 34.47 -8.30 -2.27
CA GLN A 574 34.17 -9.53 -1.54
C GLN A 574 32.77 -10.06 -1.86
N HIS A 575 31.78 -9.18 -1.88
CA HIS A 575 30.39 -9.55 -2.14
C HIS A 575 30.22 -10.14 -3.53
N ILE A 576 30.85 -9.56 -4.55
CA ILE A 576 30.77 -10.08 -5.91
C ILE A 576 31.53 -11.40 -6.09
N ILE A 577 32.60 -11.67 -5.31
CA ILE A 577 33.24 -13.00 -5.26
C ILE A 577 32.27 -14.04 -4.69
N ILE A 578 31.57 -13.71 -3.61
CA ILE A 578 30.58 -14.64 -3.01
C ILE A 578 29.53 -15.03 -4.04
N ILE A 579 28.98 -14.03 -4.74
CA ILE A 579 28.01 -14.25 -5.83
C ILE A 579 28.62 -15.12 -6.93
N ALA A 580 29.83 -14.79 -7.39
CA ALA A 580 30.50 -15.53 -8.47
C ALA A 580 30.79 -16.99 -8.09
N LYS A 581 31.19 -17.25 -6.83
CA LYS A 581 31.37 -18.60 -6.28
C LYS A 581 30.05 -19.38 -6.27
N GLU A 582 28.97 -18.79 -5.78
CA GLU A 582 27.64 -19.42 -5.78
C GLU A 582 27.13 -19.71 -7.20
N LYS A 583 27.53 -18.90 -8.17
CA LYS A 583 27.23 -19.07 -9.60
C LYS A 583 28.19 -20.05 -10.31
N GLY A 584 29.18 -20.62 -9.63
CA GLY A 584 30.11 -21.61 -10.18
C GLY A 584 31.26 -21.05 -11.04
N VAL A 585 31.52 -19.74 -10.96
CA VAL A 585 32.64 -19.09 -11.65
C VAL A 585 33.96 -19.53 -11.00
N ARG A 586 34.94 -19.97 -11.79
CA ARG A 586 36.25 -20.48 -11.28
C ARG A 586 37.10 -19.38 -10.63
N GLY A 587 37.02 -18.17 -11.17
CA GLY A 587 37.90 -17.08 -10.80
C GLY A 587 37.69 -15.82 -11.64
N PHE A 588 38.44 -14.77 -11.32
CA PHE A 588 38.46 -13.53 -12.09
C PHE A 588 39.77 -13.34 -12.84
N TYR A 589 39.75 -12.69 -14.00
CA TYR A 589 40.94 -12.28 -14.72
C TYR A 589 40.79 -10.86 -15.27
N GLY A 590 41.88 -10.30 -15.81
CA GLY A 590 41.83 -9.05 -16.56
C GLY A 590 43.10 -8.22 -16.46
N ASN A 591 43.05 -7.04 -17.06
CA ASN A 591 44.13 -6.06 -17.04
C ASN A 591 43.86 -4.97 -15.99
N ILE A 592 44.92 -4.53 -15.31
CA ILE A 592 44.88 -3.36 -14.43
C ILE A 592 45.99 -2.41 -14.86
N HIS A 593 45.63 -1.15 -15.07
CA HIS A 593 46.66 -0.14 -15.30
C HIS A 593 47.60 -0.03 -14.09
N ILE A 594 48.92 -0.04 -14.31
CA ILE A 594 49.97 0.01 -13.26
C ILE A 594 49.85 1.18 -12.27
N GLN A 595 49.12 2.24 -12.63
CA GLN A 595 48.89 3.40 -11.77
C GLN A 595 47.79 3.14 -10.72
N ASN A 596 46.98 2.09 -10.87
CA ASN A 596 45.88 1.75 -9.97
C ASN A 596 46.32 0.84 -8.81
N LYS A 597 47.28 1.34 -8.01
CA LYS A 597 47.85 0.60 -6.87
C LYS A 597 46.78 0.18 -5.84
N SER A 598 45.73 0.99 -5.68
CA SER A 598 44.60 0.71 -4.79
C SER A 598 43.85 -0.57 -5.19
N THR A 599 43.54 -0.75 -6.47
CA THR A 599 42.83 -1.94 -6.96
C THR A 599 43.66 -3.20 -6.73
N VAL A 600 44.97 -3.16 -7.03
CA VAL A 600 45.86 -4.31 -6.77
C VAL A 600 45.86 -4.71 -5.30
N GLN A 601 45.85 -3.75 -4.37
CA GLN A 601 45.77 -4.02 -2.94
C GLN A 601 44.42 -4.62 -2.52
N ILE A 602 43.31 -4.12 -3.08
CA ILE A 602 41.97 -4.65 -2.80
C ILE A 602 41.89 -6.12 -3.25
N ILE A 603 42.34 -6.43 -4.47
CA ILE A 603 42.29 -7.78 -5.03
C ILE A 603 43.16 -8.73 -4.20
N ARG A 604 44.42 -8.36 -3.93
CA ARG A 604 45.34 -9.19 -3.12
C ARG A 604 44.78 -9.47 -1.73
N LYS A 605 44.29 -8.46 -1.00
CA LYS A 605 43.74 -8.67 0.34
C LYS A 605 42.43 -9.44 0.32
N GLY A 606 41.54 -9.11 -0.61
CA GLY A 606 40.20 -9.70 -0.70
C GLY A 606 40.24 -11.19 -1.00
N ILE A 607 41.06 -11.64 -1.96
CA ILE A 607 41.13 -13.07 -2.30
C ILE A 607 41.77 -13.91 -1.20
N ILE A 608 42.81 -13.39 -0.53
CA ILE A 608 43.47 -14.08 0.58
C ILE A 608 42.47 -14.33 1.72
N GLN A 609 41.61 -13.35 2.00
CA GLN A 609 40.55 -13.49 3.01
C GLN A 609 39.48 -14.52 2.62
N GLN A 610 39.30 -14.76 1.32
CA GLN A 610 38.37 -15.75 0.77
C GLN A 610 38.99 -17.13 0.54
N GLY A 611 40.24 -17.33 1.00
CA GLY A 611 40.96 -18.60 0.89
C GLY A 611 41.53 -18.92 -0.49
N GLY A 612 41.42 -17.99 -1.46
CA GLY A 612 41.89 -18.17 -2.83
C GLY A 612 43.35 -17.75 -3.05
N TYR A 613 43.73 -17.64 -4.32
CA TYR A 613 45.09 -17.28 -4.76
C TYR A 613 45.03 -16.30 -5.94
N ILE A 614 46.08 -15.46 -6.08
CA ILE A 614 46.22 -14.50 -7.17
C ILE A 614 47.58 -14.67 -7.86
N LYS A 615 47.54 -14.78 -9.19
CA LYS A 615 48.69 -14.65 -10.09
C LYS A 615 48.69 -13.24 -10.68
N ILE A 616 49.83 -12.56 -10.66
CA ILE A 616 50.01 -11.28 -11.34
C ILE A 616 51.17 -11.43 -12.32
N THR A 617 50.89 -11.23 -13.60
CA THR A 617 51.88 -11.18 -14.66
C THR A 617 52.25 -9.71 -14.90
N PRO A 618 53.53 -9.32 -14.74
CA PRO A 618 53.96 -7.95 -14.99
C PRO A 618 53.81 -7.57 -16.48
N PRO A 619 53.64 -6.27 -16.79
CA PRO A 619 53.60 -5.78 -18.18
C PRO A 619 54.89 -6.10 -18.94
N ASP A 620 54.76 -6.31 -20.25
CA ASP A 620 55.91 -6.30 -21.16
C ASP A 620 56.53 -4.89 -21.25
N ALA A 621 57.79 -4.82 -21.70
CA ALA A 621 58.54 -3.57 -21.74
C ALA A 621 57.85 -2.52 -22.63
N GLY A 622 57.29 -1.48 -22.01
CA GLY A 622 56.56 -0.39 -22.68
C GLY A 622 55.04 -0.42 -22.45
N GLU A 623 54.50 -1.52 -21.95
CA GLU A 623 53.09 -1.64 -21.60
C GLU A 623 52.79 -1.02 -20.22
N LYS A 624 51.55 -0.55 -20.06
CA LYS A 624 51.09 0.13 -18.83
C LYS A 624 50.08 -0.70 -18.04
N GLU A 625 49.90 -1.97 -18.40
CA GLU A 625 48.86 -2.84 -17.86
C GLU A 625 49.48 -4.14 -17.33
N LEU A 626 49.19 -4.48 -16.08
CA LEU A 626 49.51 -5.80 -15.54
C LEU A 626 48.30 -6.72 -15.72
N PHE A 627 48.56 -7.97 -16.10
CA PHE A 627 47.53 -9.00 -16.18
C PHE A 627 47.42 -9.72 -14.83
N TYR A 628 46.20 -10.03 -14.41
CA TYR A 628 45.96 -10.78 -13.18
C TYR A 628 45.00 -11.94 -13.41
N GLU A 629 45.20 -12.99 -12.62
CA GLU A 629 44.28 -14.13 -12.49
C GLU A 629 44.05 -14.39 -11.01
N VAL A 630 42.79 -14.46 -10.62
CA VAL A 630 42.32 -14.66 -9.25
C VAL A 630 41.54 -15.95 -9.24
N PHE A 631 42.04 -16.97 -8.56
CA PHE A 631 41.37 -18.25 -8.41
C PHE A 631 40.70 -18.31 -7.04
N PHE A 632 39.42 -18.66 -7.03
CA PHE A 632 38.59 -18.66 -5.82
C PHE A 632 38.92 -19.79 -4.84
N ASP A 633 39.45 -20.90 -5.37
CA ASP A 633 39.94 -22.05 -4.59
C ASP A 633 41.40 -22.36 -4.95
N LYS A 634 42.19 -22.76 -3.95
CA LYS A 634 43.60 -23.12 -4.14
C LYS A 634 43.81 -24.34 -5.03
N ASN A 635 42.85 -25.27 -5.07
CA ASN A 635 42.97 -26.48 -5.89
C ASN A 635 42.75 -26.22 -7.38
N ASN A 636 42.20 -25.05 -7.75
CA ASN A 636 41.97 -24.67 -9.15
C ASN A 636 43.23 -24.11 -9.82
N SER A 637 44.37 -24.07 -9.13
CA SER A 637 45.64 -23.52 -9.64
C SER A 637 46.56 -24.56 -10.29
N ILE A 638 46.14 -25.82 -10.37
CA ILE A 638 47.00 -26.88 -10.93
C ILE A 638 46.77 -26.92 -12.44
N GLU A 639 47.83 -26.57 -13.17
CA GLU A 639 48.02 -26.83 -14.59
C GLU A 639 47.84 -28.34 -14.84
N ASP A 640 46.94 -28.70 -15.76
CA ASP A 640 47.11 -29.85 -16.64
C ASP A 640 47.64 -29.34 -17.98
#